data_AF-A0A9D5W459-F1
#
_entry.id   AF-A0A9D5W459-F1
#
_cell.length_a   1.000
_cell.length_b   1.000
_cell.length_c   1.000
_cell.angle_alpha   90.00
_cell.angle_beta   90.00
_cell.angle_gamma   90.00
#
_symmetry.space_group_name_H-M   'P 1'
#
loop_
_entity.id
_entity.type
_entity.pdbx_description
1 polymer ?
#
loop_
_entity_poly.entity_id
_entity_poly.type
_entity_poly.pdbx_seq_one_letter_code
_entity_poly.pdbx_strand_id
1 'polypeptide(L)'
;MDIDKNIKELSARLSYIKDVVAGGDSDNLRILGGKFQEFLDREPGLSPPERQRQFTQLEDMFIFLEKKLDAELSPMDKVRIVRHPQRITLKDILENVYDNYTEIGGQDEYSIDPAMLIARAYISRKRGGKVVNQPVMVIGQEKGHGEEFRNGGSVKPWGNAKALQYMKVAETENIPVHTYVFTPGAYPIEDYPGAAQQIARNLYEMSGLRVPVVACFSEGGSGGAEAIGLADTRLMLSHGYYSVISPEGAAAIESGIRQGQRAPAELIEKCAADLKITASDNLRLGFVDRVIQEPPLGARPEHYEFFKTLRAEMIRATDEIVLQVRGVKLLRAMALRGREGQTADVDNMQVFWGLTQTQSDRLIWRRYRKFREMSKNAMIDNSSVAGRLFSQASGLGWSVFSYFRHDFLLPLRKSVWRTVEEAQAELHLLKRKAISEPLRRIREKLGPRSIDPEKQQKLTELSCPEDGVCLTDTGWNYLSPQAREDKAVTCTNAATHGCMDMWAPDLFGDFAGVCGHCGHHFSMEYQWYLYNVFDPDSIMEFNSKIESGDPLAFPGFQEKLELAKKKTGKKSACMTFEARINGLKLVVAMLMAPFRGGTVGAAEGEKFIRAAAWARRRRLPFMAYVHGTAGIRIQEGVNGVIQMPRCTMAVRRYIEAGGLYLVLYDTNSYAGPVASFLGCSPYQFSVRSANIGFAGPGVIKETTGIDIPPFYHRSYYALARGHIQGIWDRREVRKNMYQTLLTMGGGNLYYR
;
A
#
# COMPACT_ATOMS: atom_id res chain seq x y z
N MET A 1 -20.00 -48.34 -14.11
CA MET A 1 -19.22 -47.41 -13.27
C MET A 1 -17.89 -48.09 -13.03
N ASP A 2 -16.79 -47.43 -13.36
CA ASP A 2 -15.45 -48.00 -13.27
C ASP A 2 -14.96 -47.91 -11.81
N ILE A 3 -15.17 -48.96 -11.03
CA ILE A 3 -14.90 -48.97 -9.58
C ILE A 3 -13.41 -48.72 -9.30
N ASP A 4 -12.52 -49.17 -10.19
CA ASP A 4 -11.08 -48.93 -10.08
C ASP A 4 -10.73 -47.44 -10.19
N LYS A 5 -11.45 -46.69 -11.03
CA LYS A 5 -11.32 -45.23 -11.11
C LYS A 5 -11.75 -44.57 -9.79
N ASN A 6 -12.86 -45.02 -9.22
CA ASN A 6 -13.40 -44.47 -7.98
C ASN A 6 -12.49 -44.78 -6.77
N ILE A 7 -11.86 -45.96 -6.74
CA ILE A 7 -10.86 -46.31 -5.71
C ILE A 7 -9.64 -45.39 -5.78
N LYS A 8 -9.15 -45.12 -6.99
CA LYS A 8 -8.05 -44.14 -7.19
C LYS A 8 -8.44 -42.75 -6.70
N GLU A 9 -9.68 -42.34 -6.93
CA GLU A 9 -10.21 -41.05 -6.49
C GLU A 9 -10.28 -40.95 -4.96
N LEU A 10 -10.78 -41.99 -4.27
CA LEU A 10 -10.77 -42.03 -2.80
C LEU A 10 -9.34 -42.05 -2.23
N SER A 11 -8.42 -42.77 -2.89
CA SER A 11 -7.00 -42.76 -2.49
C SER A 11 -6.38 -41.36 -2.64
N ALA A 12 -6.69 -40.66 -3.74
CA ALA A 12 -6.21 -39.29 -3.95
C ALA A 12 -6.81 -38.32 -2.93
N ARG A 13 -8.10 -38.45 -2.60
CA ARG A 13 -8.75 -37.68 -1.52
C ARG A 13 -8.10 -37.94 -0.18
N LEU A 14 -7.80 -39.20 0.17
CA LEU A 14 -7.13 -39.52 1.43
C LEU A 14 -5.72 -38.91 1.50
N SER A 15 -4.97 -38.91 0.40
CA SER A 15 -3.66 -38.23 0.33
C SER A 15 -3.82 -36.73 0.56
N TYR A 16 -4.75 -36.10 -0.14
CA TYR A 16 -5.04 -34.67 0.00
C TYR A 16 -5.36 -34.28 1.45
N ILE A 17 -6.23 -35.05 2.13
CA ILE A 17 -6.61 -34.75 3.50
C ILE A 17 -5.39 -34.82 4.45
N LYS A 18 -4.49 -35.80 4.24
CA LYS A 18 -3.25 -35.92 5.03
C LYS A 18 -2.31 -34.74 4.82
N ASP A 19 -2.24 -34.20 3.60
CA ASP A 19 -1.35 -33.10 3.26
C ASP A 19 -1.83 -31.77 3.85
N VAL A 20 -3.15 -31.54 3.92
CA VAL A 20 -3.71 -30.25 4.34
C VAL A 20 -3.98 -30.14 5.84
N VAL A 21 -4.26 -31.25 6.53
CA VAL A 21 -4.55 -31.29 7.98
C VAL A 21 -3.35 -31.83 8.75
N ALA A 22 -2.23 -31.10 8.73
CA ALA A 22 -1.03 -31.48 9.47
C ALA A 22 -1.18 -31.13 10.96
N GLY A 23 -1.55 -32.12 11.77
CA GLY A 23 -1.65 -32.01 13.24
C GLY A 23 -3.07 -32.13 13.82
N GLY A 24 -4.11 -32.11 12.99
CA GLY A 24 -5.52 -32.27 13.41
C GLY A 24 -5.97 -33.73 13.46
N ASP A 25 -6.43 -34.17 14.64
CA ASP A 25 -7.11 -35.43 14.95
C ASP A 25 -6.56 -36.67 14.21
N SER A 26 -5.31 -37.04 14.54
CA SER A 26 -4.60 -38.18 13.96
C SER A 26 -5.42 -39.47 14.01
N ASP A 27 -6.33 -39.58 14.97
CA ASP A 27 -7.16 -40.76 15.18
C ASP A 27 -8.23 -40.92 14.10
N ASN A 28 -8.92 -39.84 13.70
CA ASN A 28 -9.92 -39.91 12.61
C ASN A 28 -9.26 -40.24 11.27
N LEU A 29 -8.09 -39.68 10.99
CA LEU A 29 -7.31 -39.97 9.79
C LEU A 29 -6.79 -41.40 9.77
N ARG A 30 -6.36 -41.92 10.93
CA ARG A 30 -5.94 -43.32 11.08
C ARG A 30 -7.11 -44.28 10.92
N ILE A 31 -8.28 -43.96 11.48
CA ILE A 31 -9.51 -44.76 11.33
C ILE A 31 -9.95 -44.78 9.87
N LEU A 32 -9.98 -43.63 9.19
CA LEU A 32 -10.38 -43.55 7.79
C LEU A 32 -9.39 -44.31 6.89
N GLY A 33 -8.09 -44.11 7.10
CA GLY A 33 -7.06 -44.85 6.38
C GLY A 33 -7.12 -46.36 6.63
N GLY A 34 -7.38 -46.78 7.87
CA GLY A 34 -7.55 -48.19 8.25
C GLY A 34 -8.76 -48.84 7.57
N LYS A 35 -9.92 -48.17 7.59
CA LYS A 35 -11.13 -48.66 6.91
C LYS A 35 -10.97 -48.69 5.38
N PHE A 36 -10.27 -47.71 4.82
CA PHE A 36 -9.96 -47.71 3.39
C PHE A 36 -9.07 -48.90 3.02
N GLN A 37 -8.05 -49.19 3.82
CA GLN A 37 -7.19 -50.36 3.61
C GLN A 37 -7.95 -51.68 3.78
N GLU A 38 -8.81 -51.79 4.79
CA GLU A 38 -9.67 -52.97 5.01
C GLU A 38 -10.59 -53.24 3.80
N PHE A 39 -11.11 -52.17 3.17
CA PHE A 39 -11.88 -52.28 1.94
C PHE A 39 -11.01 -52.77 0.77
N LEU A 40 -9.81 -52.19 0.58
CA LEU A 40 -8.88 -52.61 -0.48
C LEU A 40 -8.49 -54.09 -0.36
N ASP A 41 -8.27 -54.57 0.85
CA ASP A 41 -7.88 -55.97 1.10
C ASP A 41 -9.02 -56.95 0.82
N ARG A 42 -10.29 -56.52 0.96
CA ARG A 42 -11.49 -57.35 0.77
C ARG A 42 -12.10 -57.26 -0.63
N GLU A 43 -11.89 -56.15 -1.34
CA GLU A 43 -12.44 -55.86 -2.67
C GLU A 43 -12.34 -57.04 -3.67
N PRO A 44 -11.19 -57.74 -3.77
CA PRO A 44 -11.02 -58.82 -4.75
C PRO A 44 -11.96 -60.02 -4.54
N GLY A 45 -12.46 -60.21 -3.31
CA GLY A 45 -13.32 -61.34 -2.92
C GLY A 45 -14.82 -61.02 -2.86
N LEU A 46 -15.23 -59.78 -3.14
CA LEU A 46 -16.63 -59.34 -3.00
C LEU A 46 -17.44 -59.48 -4.28
N SER A 47 -18.72 -59.85 -4.15
CA SER A 47 -19.66 -59.82 -5.27
C SER A 47 -19.92 -58.37 -5.74
N PRO A 48 -20.26 -58.14 -7.03
CA PRO A 48 -20.50 -56.79 -7.55
C PRO A 48 -21.48 -55.91 -6.74
N PRO A 49 -22.64 -56.41 -6.26
CA PRO A 49 -23.56 -55.58 -5.47
C PRO A 49 -23.02 -55.27 -4.06
N GLU A 50 -22.31 -56.21 -3.43
CA GLU A 50 -21.69 -55.99 -2.11
C GLU A 50 -20.55 -54.99 -2.19
N ARG A 51 -19.74 -55.07 -3.25
CA ARG A 51 -18.67 -54.13 -3.54
C ARG A 51 -19.19 -52.70 -3.68
N GLN A 52 -20.26 -52.51 -4.46
CA GLN A 52 -20.89 -51.19 -4.62
C GLN A 52 -21.45 -50.66 -3.29
N ARG A 53 -22.10 -51.52 -2.49
CA ARG A 53 -22.65 -51.12 -1.19
C ARG A 53 -21.56 -50.68 -0.22
N GLN A 54 -20.48 -51.45 -0.09
CA GLN A 54 -19.36 -51.10 0.78
C GLN A 54 -18.65 -49.83 0.31
N PHE A 55 -18.49 -49.67 -1.01
CA PHE A 55 -17.94 -48.45 -1.60
C PHE A 55 -18.77 -47.22 -1.23
N THR A 56 -20.10 -47.27 -1.39
CA THR A 56 -20.99 -46.15 -1.01
C THR A 56 -20.91 -45.84 0.48
N GLN A 57 -20.85 -46.86 1.35
CA GLN A 57 -20.66 -46.65 2.80
C GLN A 57 -19.32 -45.95 3.12
N LEU A 58 -18.27 -46.30 2.39
CA LEU A 58 -16.96 -45.68 2.54
C LEU A 58 -17.00 -44.24 2.02
N GLU A 59 -17.63 -43.99 0.87
CA GLU A 59 -17.81 -42.64 0.32
C GLU A 59 -18.61 -41.73 1.26
N ASP A 60 -19.69 -42.22 1.86
CA ASP A 60 -20.47 -41.50 2.88
C ASP A 60 -19.61 -41.16 4.12
N MET A 61 -18.74 -42.09 4.53
CA MET A 61 -17.77 -41.87 5.61
C MET A 61 -16.77 -40.77 5.26
N PHE A 62 -16.24 -40.76 4.03
CA PHE A 62 -15.35 -39.70 3.53
C PHE A 62 -16.06 -38.35 3.56
N ILE A 63 -17.28 -38.24 3.03
CA ILE A 63 -18.07 -36.99 3.02
C ILE A 63 -18.34 -36.49 4.44
N PHE A 64 -18.68 -37.38 5.36
CA PHE A 64 -18.92 -37.03 6.76
C PHE A 64 -17.65 -36.50 7.43
N LEU A 65 -16.53 -37.20 7.27
CA LEU A 65 -15.25 -36.82 7.86
C LEU A 65 -14.69 -35.53 7.26
N GLU A 66 -14.78 -35.33 5.94
CA GLU A 66 -14.37 -34.08 5.31
C GLU A 66 -15.12 -32.89 5.88
N LYS A 67 -16.45 -33.00 6.06
CA LYS A 67 -17.26 -31.94 6.69
C LYS A 67 -16.90 -31.71 8.15
N LYS A 68 -16.58 -32.77 8.90
CA LYS A 68 -16.15 -32.64 10.30
C LYS A 68 -14.80 -31.93 10.39
N LEU A 69 -13.81 -32.39 9.61
CA LEU A 69 -12.47 -31.81 9.57
C LEU A 69 -12.51 -30.35 9.10
N ASP A 70 -13.37 -30.03 8.14
CA ASP A 70 -13.58 -28.67 7.64
C ASP A 70 -13.99 -27.67 8.74
N ALA A 71 -14.87 -28.12 9.65
CA ALA A 71 -15.35 -27.30 10.76
C ALA A 71 -14.27 -27.04 11.83
N GLU A 72 -13.24 -27.88 11.90
CA GLU A 72 -12.17 -27.86 12.90
C GLU A 72 -10.85 -27.26 12.35
N LEU A 73 -10.85 -26.78 11.09
CA LEU A 73 -9.64 -26.25 10.45
C LEU A 73 -9.02 -25.08 11.23
N SER A 74 -7.74 -25.21 11.55
CA SER A 74 -6.96 -24.09 12.07
C SER A 74 -6.69 -23.05 10.98
N PRO A 75 -6.31 -21.80 11.35
CA PRO A 75 -5.85 -20.81 10.38
C PRO A 75 -4.68 -21.31 9.52
N MET A 76 -3.79 -22.13 10.08
CA MET A 76 -2.66 -22.68 9.34
C MET A 76 -3.08 -23.79 8.38
N ASP A 77 -4.06 -24.61 8.73
CA ASP A 77 -4.63 -25.60 7.80
C ASP A 77 -5.26 -24.92 6.58
N LYS A 78 -5.93 -23.78 6.79
CA LYS A 78 -6.43 -22.96 5.68
C LYS A 78 -5.31 -22.45 4.77
N VAL A 79 -4.17 -22.03 5.34
CA VAL A 79 -2.98 -21.67 4.54
C VAL A 79 -2.47 -22.87 3.74
N ARG A 80 -2.42 -24.07 4.34
CA ARG A 80 -2.02 -25.32 3.66
C ARG A 80 -2.97 -25.67 2.50
N ILE A 81 -4.29 -25.58 2.71
CA ILE A 81 -5.31 -25.78 1.67
C ILE A 81 -5.10 -24.81 0.52
N VAL A 82 -4.92 -23.53 0.82
CA VAL A 82 -4.77 -22.48 -0.21
C VAL A 82 -3.50 -22.68 -1.03
N ARG A 83 -2.41 -23.15 -0.43
CA ARG A 83 -1.13 -23.40 -1.12
C ARG A 83 -1.02 -24.79 -1.75
N HIS A 84 -2.03 -25.64 -1.61
CA HIS A 84 -1.97 -27.00 -2.13
C HIS A 84 -2.02 -27.01 -3.68
N PRO A 85 -1.24 -27.84 -4.39
CA PRO A 85 -1.23 -27.88 -5.87
C PRO A 85 -2.57 -28.24 -6.52
N GLN A 86 -3.42 -29.00 -5.82
CA GLN A 86 -4.78 -29.36 -6.28
C GLN A 86 -5.81 -28.24 -6.06
N ARG A 87 -5.42 -27.12 -5.45
CA ARG A 87 -6.28 -25.95 -5.30
C ARG A 87 -6.62 -25.37 -6.67
N ILE A 88 -7.82 -24.81 -6.81
CA ILE A 88 -8.19 -24.04 -8.00
C ILE A 88 -7.15 -22.97 -8.36
N THR A 89 -6.92 -22.82 -9.66
CA THR A 89 -6.05 -21.82 -10.28
C THR A 89 -6.88 -20.71 -10.93
N LEU A 90 -6.23 -19.64 -11.40
CA LEU A 90 -6.94 -18.61 -12.16
C LEU A 90 -7.35 -19.13 -13.54
N LYS A 91 -6.59 -20.06 -14.13
CA LYS A 91 -7.00 -20.73 -15.37
C LYS A 91 -8.27 -21.55 -15.21
N ASP A 92 -8.39 -22.33 -14.13
CA ASP A 92 -9.63 -23.07 -13.85
C ASP A 92 -10.83 -22.12 -13.71
N ILE A 93 -10.62 -20.96 -13.06
CA ILE A 93 -11.64 -19.91 -12.95
C ILE A 93 -11.99 -19.34 -14.33
N LEU A 94 -11.01 -19.03 -15.18
CA LEU A 94 -11.27 -18.49 -16.52
C LEU A 94 -12.10 -19.44 -17.38
N GLU A 95 -11.82 -20.73 -17.32
CA GLU A 95 -12.51 -21.76 -18.07
C GLU A 95 -13.94 -22.03 -17.57
N ASN A 96 -14.18 -21.93 -16.26
CA ASN A 96 -15.47 -22.32 -15.66
C ASN A 96 -16.37 -21.15 -15.26
N VAL A 97 -15.83 -19.95 -15.06
CA VAL A 97 -16.61 -18.75 -14.66
C VAL A 97 -17.01 -17.89 -15.85
N TYR A 98 -16.22 -17.84 -16.91
CA TYR A 98 -16.46 -17.00 -18.08
C TYR A 98 -16.82 -17.86 -19.30
N ASP A 99 -17.63 -17.32 -20.22
CA ASP A 99 -18.12 -18.09 -21.36
C ASP A 99 -17.05 -18.25 -22.46
N ASN A 100 -16.21 -17.23 -22.61
CA ASN A 100 -15.06 -17.23 -23.51
C ASN A 100 -14.04 -16.21 -23.00
N TYR A 101 -12.75 -16.48 -23.20
CA TYR A 101 -11.69 -15.57 -22.86
C TYR A 101 -10.53 -15.63 -23.87
N THR A 102 -9.79 -14.54 -23.94
CA THR A 102 -8.55 -14.43 -24.69
C THR A 102 -7.48 -13.95 -23.73
N GLU A 103 -6.50 -14.81 -23.44
CA GLU A 103 -5.32 -14.42 -22.67
C GLU A 103 -4.52 -13.36 -23.43
N ILE A 104 -4.05 -12.36 -22.71
CA ILE A 104 -3.37 -11.22 -23.29
C ILE A 104 -1.87 -11.26 -22.96
N GLY A 105 -1.07 -11.59 -23.98
CA GLY A 105 0.38 -11.49 -23.93
C GLY A 105 1.03 -11.78 -25.27
N GLY A 106 2.24 -11.25 -25.46
CA GLY A 106 3.10 -11.66 -26.57
C GLY A 106 3.73 -13.03 -26.30
N GLN A 107 4.28 -13.68 -27.32
CA GLN A 107 5.04 -14.94 -27.16
C GLN A 107 6.46 -14.68 -26.62
N ASP A 108 7.09 -13.58 -27.04
CA ASP A 108 8.45 -13.17 -26.67
C ASP A 108 8.48 -11.77 -26.02
N GLU A 109 7.38 -11.38 -25.39
CA GLU A 109 7.27 -10.10 -24.71
C GLU A 109 8.18 -10.08 -23.46
N TYR A 110 9.10 -9.12 -23.39
CA TYR A 110 10.05 -8.97 -22.28
C TYR A 110 9.35 -8.77 -20.91
N SER A 111 8.11 -8.27 -20.91
CA SER A 111 7.26 -8.06 -19.74
C SER A 111 6.32 -9.23 -19.40
N ILE A 112 6.51 -10.42 -20.00
CA ILE A 112 5.73 -11.60 -19.58
C ILE A 112 6.20 -12.01 -18.19
N ASP A 113 5.25 -12.00 -17.26
CA ASP A 113 5.40 -12.65 -15.97
C ASP A 113 4.39 -13.79 -15.89
N PRO A 114 4.84 -15.06 -15.85
CA PRO A 114 3.93 -16.20 -15.81
C PRO A 114 3.09 -16.26 -14.52
N ALA A 115 3.47 -15.51 -13.49
CA ALA A 115 2.69 -15.35 -12.26
C ALA A 115 1.53 -14.36 -12.39
N MET A 116 1.50 -13.51 -13.43
CA MET A 116 0.43 -12.54 -13.67
C MET A 116 -0.30 -12.87 -14.98
N LEU A 117 -1.56 -13.28 -14.87
CA LEU A 117 -2.40 -13.58 -16.02
C LEU A 117 -3.41 -12.46 -16.23
N ILE A 118 -3.51 -12.02 -17.49
CA ILE A 118 -4.46 -11.01 -17.92
C ILE A 118 -5.27 -11.59 -19.07
N ALA A 119 -6.60 -11.48 -19.01
CA ALA A 119 -7.48 -12.00 -20.04
C ALA A 119 -8.64 -11.05 -20.33
N ARG A 120 -9.00 -10.93 -21.59
CA ARG A 120 -10.27 -10.33 -22.02
C ARG A 120 -11.31 -11.43 -22.03
N ALA A 121 -12.34 -11.34 -21.19
CA ALA A 121 -13.36 -12.35 -21.05
C ALA A 121 -14.77 -11.83 -21.38
N TYR A 122 -15.70 -12.74 -21.65
CA TYR A 122 -17.11 -12.44 -21.89
C TYR A 122 -18.00 -13.19 -20.90
N ILE A 123 -19.06 -12.49 -20.47
CA ILE A 123 -20.17 -13.06 -19.71
C ILE A 123 -21.43 -12.94 -20.56
N SER A 124 -22.01 -14.07 -20.94
CA SER A 124 -23.24 -14.20 -21.71
C SER A 124 -24.45 -14.11 -20.78
N ARG A 125 -25.36 -13.17 -21.04
CA ARG A 125 -26.66 -13.06 -20.33
C ARG A 125 -27.83 -13.16 -21.29
N LYS A 126 -28.97 -13.64 -20.80
CA LYS A 126 -30.21 -13.75 -21.59
C LYS A 126 -31.14 -12.58 -21.30
N ARG A 127 -31.62 -11.92 -22.35
CA ARG A 127 -32.69 -10.91 -22.28
C ARG A 127 -33.81 -11.26 -23.25
N GLY A 128 -34.96 -11.67 -22.74
CA GLY A 128 -36.13 -11.99 -23.56
C GLY A 128 -35.82 -12.98 -24.69
N GLY A 129 -35.00 -14.00 -24.41
CA GLY A 129 -34.56 -15.00 -25.39
C GLY A 129 -33.32 -14.63 -26.23
N LYS A 130 -32.81 -13.39 -26.18
CA LYS A 130 -31.56 -12.99 -26.86
C LYS A 130 -30.36 -13.10 -25.93
N VAL A 131 -29.26 -13.67 -26.42
CA VAL A 131 -27.98 -13.72 -25.71
C VAL A 131 -27.22 -12.41 -25.96
N VAL A 132 -26.76 -11.77 -24.90
CA VAL A 132 -25.93 -10.56 -24.94
C VAL A 132 -24.62 -10.83 -24.22
N ASN A 133 -23.51 -10.56 -24.88
CA ASN A 133 -22.17 -10.75 -24.33
C ASN A 133 -21.68 -9.45 -23.70
N GLN A 134 -21.27 -9.53 -22.43
CA GLN A 134 -20.71 -8.40 -21.70
C GLN A 134 -19.21 -8.61 -21.51
N PRO A 135 -18.36 -7.72 -22.04
CA PRO A 135 -16.91 -7.83 -21.87
C PRO A 135 -16.49 -7.49 -20.44
N VAL A 136 -15.45 -8.18 -19.96
CA VAL A 136 -14.80 -7.97 -18.66
C VAL A 136 -13.29 -8.10 -18.84
N MET A 137 -12.54 -7.23 -18.18
CA MET A 137 -11.09 -7.41 -18.04
C MET A 137 -10.81 -8.27 -16.80
N VAL A 138 -10.15 -9.40 -16.97
CA VAL A 138 -9.74 -10.29 -15.88
C VAL A 138 -8.24 -10.15 -15.65
N ILE A 139 -7.85 -9.88 -14.41
CA ILE A 139 -6.44 -9.72 -14.02
C ILE A 139 -6.22 -10.52 -12.74
N GLY A 140 -5.25 -11.41 -12.68
CA GLY A 140 -4.98 -12.08 -11.42
C GLY A 140 -3.67 -12.82 -11.38
N GLN A 141 -3.34 -13.29 -10.19
CA GLN A 141 -2.15 -14.10 -9.99
C GLN A 141 -2.46 -15.56 -10.33
N GLU A 142 -1.56 -16.19 -11.08
CA GLU A 142 -1.67 -17.60 -11.45
C GLU A 142 -0.70 -18.44 -10.61
N LYS A 143 -1.23 -19.53 -10.04
CA LYS A 143 -0.49 -20.52 -9.24
C LYS A 143 -0.92 -21.94 -9.61
N GLY A 144 -0.26 -22.95 -9.06
CA GLY A 144 -0.56 -24.37 -9.35
C GLY A 144 0.54 -25.04 -10.18
N HIS A 145 0.17 -25.86 -11.18
CA HIS A 145 1.12 -26.65 -11.97
C HIS A 145 2.26 -25.81 -12.56
N GLY A 146 3.51 -26.08 -12.16
CA GLY A 146 4.68 -25.26 -12.55
C GLY A 146 4.87 -24.04 -11.64
N GLU A 147 4.61 -24.19 -10.35
CA GLU A 147 4.69 -23.15 -9.33
C GLU A 147 6.10 -22.51 -9.25
N GLU A 148 7.15 -23.30 -9.46
CA GLU A 148 8.54 -22.81 -9.53
C GLU A 148 8.72 -21.79 -10.65
N PHE A 149 8.16 -22.06 -11.84
CA PHE A 149 8.18 -21.13 -12.97
C PHE A 149 7.40 -19.84 -12.69
N ARG A 150 6.39 -19.91 -11.81
CA ARG A 150 5.52 -18.79 -11.43
C ARG A 150 5.89 -18.17 -10.08
N ASN A 151 7.03 -18.53 -9.51
CA ASN A 151 7.48 -18.03 -8.20
C ASN A 151 6.41 -18.16 -7.10
N GLY A 152 5.60 -19.22 -7.08
CA GLY A 152 4.53 -19.35 -6.09
C GLY A 152 3.35 -18.38 -6.26
N GLY A 153 3.21 -17.74 -7.42
CA GLY A 153 2.26 -16.64 -7.61
C GLY A 153 2.77 -15.29 -7.10
N SER A 154 4.05 -15.20 -6.71
CA SER A 154 4.71 -13.92 -6.42
C SER A 154 5.08 -13.20 -7.70
N VAL A 155 4.31 -12.15 -7.99
CA VAL A 155 4.42 -11.36 -9.21
C VAL A 155 5.63 -10.43 -9.14
N LYS A 156 6.38 -10.40 -10.24
CA LYS A 156 7.52 -9.52 -10.49
C LYS A 156 7.08 -8.12 -10.91
N PRO A 157 7.96 -7.11 -10.83
CA PRO A 157 7.59 -5.73 -11.12
C PRO A 157 6.94 -5.51 -12.49
N TRP A 158 7.42 -6.16 -13.55
CA TRP A 158 6.84 -6.01 -14.89
C TRP A 158 5.45 -6.66 -15.05
N GLY A 159 5.17 -7.74 -14.33
CA GLY A 159 3.81 -8.33 -14.28
C GLY A 159 2.81 -7.34 -13.69
N ASN A 160 3.17 -6.67 -12.60
CA ASN A 160 2.35 -5.60 -12.02
C ASN A 160 2.22 -4.38 -12.96
N ALA A 161 3.25 -4.06 -13.74
CA ALA A 161 3.19 -2.99 -14.74
C ALA A 161 2.22 -3.32 -15.86
N LYS A 162 2.23 -4.57 -16.35
CA LYS A 162 1.29 -5.07 -17.35
C LYS A 162 -0.15 -5.06 -16.82
N ALA A 163 -0.36 -5.47 -15.56
CA ALA A 163 -1.67 -5.37 -14.91
C ALA A 163 -2.20 -3.93 -14.93
N LEU A 164 -1.38 -2.94 -14.57
CA LEU A 164 -1.77 -1.53 -14.62
C LEU A 164 -2.11 -1.07 -16.04
N GLN A 165 -1.32 -1.45 -17.04
CA GLN A 165 -1.62 -1.14 -18.43
C GLN A 165 -3.02 -1.60 -18.84
N TYR A 166 -3.38 -2.85 -18.52
CA TYR A 166 -4.69 -3.40 -18.90
C TYR A 166 -5.84 -2.91 -18.03
N MET A 167 -5.59 -2.44 -16.80
CA MET A 167 -6.58 -1.65 -16.05
C MET A 167 -6.92 -0.34 -16.77
N LYS A 168 -5.94 0.34 -17.38
CA LYS A 168 -6.18 1.56 -18.17
C LYS A 168 -6.89 1.27 -19.49
N VAL A 169 -6.61 0.12 -20.12
CA VAL A 169 -7.39 -0.36 -21.28
C VAL A 169 -8.85 -0.59 -20.89
N ALA A 170 -9.09 -1.28 -19.77
CA ALA A 170 -10.45 -1.51 -19.27
C ALA A 170 -11.19 -0.19 -18.98
N GLU A 171 -10.50 0.80 -18.40
CA GLU A 171 -11.04 2.15 -18.21
C GLU A 171 -11.40 2.83 -19.53
N THR A 172 -10.52 2.75 -20.54
CA THR A 172 -10.72 3.35 -21.87
C THR A 172 -11.93 2.74 -22.58
N GLU A 173 -12.08 1.42 -22.46
CA GLU A 173 -13.20 0.69 -23.06
C GLU A 173 -14.50 0.75 -22.24
N ASN A 174 -14.45 1.32 -21.03
CA ASN A 174 -15.58 1.40 -20.09
C ASN A 174 -16.14 0.01 -19.71
N ILE A 175 -15.24 -0.95 -19.44
CA ILE A 175 -15.58 -2.31 -19.02
C ILE A 175 -15.09 -2.56 -17.59
N PRO A 176 -15.80 -3.39 -16.79
CA PRO A 176 -15.38 -3.68 -15.42
C PRO A 176 -14.11 -4.54 -15.38
N VAL A 177 -13.43 -4.47 -14.25
CA VAL A 177 -12.23 -5.27 -13.95
C VAL A 177 -12.57 -6.29 -12.86
N HIS A 178 -12.36 -7.58 -13.15
CA HIS A 178 -12.40 -8.65 -12.15
C HIS A 178 -10.97 -9.03 -11.80
N THR A 179 -10.64 -8.97 -10.52
CA THR A 179 -9.32 -9.32 -9.99
C THR A 179 -9.36 -10.57 -9.13
N TYR A 180 -8.39 -11.46 -9.30
CA TYR A 180 -8.23 -12.66 -8.48
C TYR A 180 -6.89 -12.61 -7.77
N VAL A 181 -6.94 -12.49 -6.44
CA VAL A 181 -5.78 -12.31 -5.57
C VAL A 181 -5.34 -13.66 -4.99
N PHE A 182 -4.30 -14.21 -5.61
CA PHE A 182 -3.80 -15.58 -5.46
C PHE A 182 -2.26 -15.51 -5.29
N THR A 183 -1.81 -14.76 -4.28
CA THR A 183 -0.38 -14.50 -4.07
C THR A 183 0.04 -14.58 -2.59
N PRO A 184 1.15 -15.25 -2.27
CA PRO A 184 1.74 -15.21 -0.93
C PRO A 184 2.40 -13.85 -0.61
N GLY A 185 2.62 -13.02 -1.62
CA GLY A 185 3.29 -11.73 -1.53
C GLY A 185 3.94 -11.33 -2.85
N ALA A 186 4.36 -10.07 -2.99
CA ALA A 186 5.08 -9.65 -4.19
C ALA A 186 6.50 -10.26 -4.23
N TYR A 187 7.02 -10.47 -5.45
CA TYR A 187 8.39 -10.93 -5.61
C TYR A 187 9.35 -9.88 -5.03
N PRO A 188 10.26 -10.23 -4.09
CA PRO A 188 10.89 -9.25 -3.23
C PRO A 188 12.10 -8.54 -3.86
N ILE A 189 12.50 -8.92 -5.08
CA ILE A 189 13.65 -8.34 -5.79
C ILE A 189 13.27 -7.02 -6.46
N GLU A 190 14.12 -6.01 -6.29
CA GLU A 190 14.02 -4.68 -6.90
C GLU A 190 14.62 -4.63 -8.31
N ASP A 191 14.14 -5.49 -9.20
CA ASP A 191 14.45 -5.41 -10.64
C ASP A 191 13.66 -4.28 -11.28
N TYR A 192 14.20 -3.64 -12.33
CA TYR A 192 13.49 -2.57 -13.04
C TYR A 192 12.10 -3.05 -13.52
N PRO A 193 11.00 -2.29 -13.31
CA PRO A 193 10.90 -0.91 -12.80
C PRO A 193 10.91 -0.73 -11.26
N GLY A 194 11.07 -1.79 -10.48
CA GLY A 194 11.10 -1.82 -9.01
C GLY A 194 9.79 -2.34 -8.42
N ALA A 195 9.88 -3.27 -7.48
CA ALA A 195 8.72 -3.92 -6.87
C ALA A 195 7.89 -2.89 -6.08
N ALA A 196 8.53 -2.15 -5.17
CA ALA A 196 7.83 -1.12 -4.40
C ALA A 196 7.24 -0.04 -5.32
N GLN A 197 8.05 0.48 -6.24
CA GLN A 197 7.65 1.59 -7.10
C GLN A 197 6.47 1.22 -8.01
N GLN A 198 6.43 -0.01 -8.53
CA GLN A 198 5.32 -0.44 -9.37
C GLN A 198 4.04 -0.69 -8.57
N ILE A 199 4.11 -1.28 -7.38
CA ILE A 199 2.94 -1.44 -6.51
C ILE A 199 2.37 -0.07 -6.13
N ALA A 200 3.24 0.91 -5.83
CA ALA A 200 2.83 2.28 -5.53
C ALA A 200 2.07 2.94 -6.70
N ARG A 201 2.55 2.74 -7.94
CA ARG A 201 1.89 3.21 -9.16
C ARG A 201 0.54 2.54 -9.36
N ASN A 202 0.45 1.22 -9.17
CA ASN A 202 -0.81 0.49 -9.27
C ASN A 202 -1.83 1.01 -8.27
N LEU A 203 -1.48 1.12 -6.98
CA LEU A 203 -2.37 1.65 -5.95
C LEU A 203 -2.83 3.08 -6.25
N TYR A 204 -1.92 3.93 -6.72
CA TYR A 204 -2.25 5.30 -7.10
C TYR A 204 -3.28 5.33 -8.22
N GLU A 205 -3.11 4.51 -9.26
CA GLU A 205 -4.02 4.50 -10.41
C GLU A 205 -5.35 3.81 -10.11
N MET A 206 -5.32 2.67 -9.42
CA MET A 206 -6.52 1.96 -8.96
C MET A 206 -7.43 2.83 -8.11
N SER A 207 -6.85 3.72 -7.29
CA SER A 207 -7.64 4.64 -6.47
C SER A 207 -8.51 5.62 -7.27
N GLY A 208 -8.19 5.86 -8.55
CA GLY A 208 -8.91 6.75 -9.45
C GLY A 208 -9.55 6.08 -10.67
N LEU A 209 -9.49 4.75 -10.81
CA LEU A 209 -10.12 4.04 -11.93
C LEU A 209 -11.62 4.34 -12.02
N ARG A 210 -12.08 4.72 -13.22
CA ARG A 210 -13.47 5.12 -13.50
C ARG A 210 -14.42 3.95 -13.77
N VAL A 211 -13.91 2.73 -13.87
CA VAL A 211 -14.70 1.51 -14.07
C VAL A 211 -14.86 0.71 -12.78
N PRO A 212 -15.92 -0.11 -12.65
CA PRO A 212 -16.11 -1.00 -11.50
C PRO A 212 -14.98 -2.02 -11.37
N VAL A 213 -14.48 -2.20 -10.14
CA VAL A 213 -13.47 -3.22 -9.82
C VAL A 213 -14.02 -4.17 -8.75
N VAL A 214 -13.99 -5.47 -9.02
CA VAL A 214 -14.31 -6.54 -8.06
C VAL A 214 -13.05 -7.35 -7.81
N ALA A 215 -12.67 -7.56 -6.54
CA ALA A 215 -11.53 -8.40 -6.16
C ALA A 215 -11.98 -9.63 -5.39
N CYS A 216 -11.52 -10.81 -5.80
CA CYS A 216 -11.76 -12.09 -5.11
C CYS A 216 -10.44 -12.60 -4.53
N PHE A 217 -10.38 -12.76 -3.20
CA PHE A 217 -9.20 -13.19 -2.47
C PHE A 217 -9.27 -14.70 -2.17
N SER A 218 -8.25 -15.43 -2.61
CA SER A 218 -7.96 -16.81 -2.17
C SER A 218 -6.69 -16.80 -1.32
N GLU A 219 -5.63 -16.16 -1.81
CA GLU A 219 -4.37 -15.97 -1.09
C GLU A 219 -3.96 -14.51 -1.17
N GLY A 220 -4.01 -13.81 -0.04
CA GLY A 220 -3.76 -12.38 0.04
C GLY A 220 -2.53 -12.04 0.88
N GLY A 221 -1.35 -12.05 0.28
CA GLY A 221 -0.11 -11.62 0.93
C GLY A 221 0.23 -10.12 0.78
N SER A 222 0.06 -9.35 1.85
CA SER A 222 0.65 -8.03 2.06
C SER A 222 0.47 -7.05 0.88
N GLY A 223 1.53 -6.32 0.51
CA GLY A 223 1.55 -5.41 -0.64
C GLY A 223 1.37 -6.09 -2.00
N GLY A 224 1.69 -7.38 -2.14
CA GLY A 224 1.45 -8.11 -3.39
C GLY A 224 -0.04 -8.33 -3.67
N ALA A 225 -0.82 -8.58 -2.60
CA ALA A 225 -2.27 -8.64 -2.68
C ALA A 225 -2.88 -7.27 -3.05
N GLU A 226 -2.41 -6.20 -2.41
CA GLU A 226 -2.92 -4.85 -2.65
C GLU A 226 -2.53 -4.28 -4.03
N ALA A 227 -1.49 -4.82 -4.67
CA ALA A 227 -1.06 -4.41 -6.02
C ALA A 227 -2.16 -4.53 -7.09
N ILE A 228 -3.12 -5.43 -6.89
CA ILE A 228 -4.34 -5.59 -7.70
C ILE A 228 -5.63 -5.69 -6.85
N GLY A 229 -5.53 -5.57 -5.52
CA GLY A 229 -6.63 -5.83 -4.58
C GLY A 229 -7.47 -4.61 -4.17
N LEU A 230 -7.08 -3.39 -4.57
CA LEU A 230 -7.84 -2.17 -4.32
C LEU A 230 -9.12 -2.14 -5.18
N ALA A 231 -10.26 -2.54 -4.60
CA ALA A 231 -11.51 -2.76 -5.33
C ALA A 231 -12.74 -2.11 -4.69
N ASP A 232 -13.78 -1.88 -5.50
CA ASP A 232 -15.08 -1.37 -5.06
C ASP A 232 -15.83 -2.41 -4.22
N THR A 233 -15.74 -3.69 -4.61
CA THR A 233 -16.20 -4.85 -3.82
C THR A 233 -15.06 -5.85 -3.68
N ARG A 234 -14.84 -6.33 -2.46
CA ARG A 234 -13.85 -7.34 -2.09
C ARG A 234 -14.59 -8.58 -1.60
N LEU A 235 -14.43 -9.68 -2.31
CA LEU A 235 -14.93 -11.01 -2.00
C LEU A 235 -13.78 -11.87 -1.51
N MET A 236 -14.03 -12.88 -0.70
CA MET A 236 -13.00 -13.79 -0.24
C MET A 236 -13.55 -15.21 -0.18
N LEU A 237 -12.75 -16.19 -0.62
CA LEU A 237 -13.14 -17.59 -0.50
C LEU A 237 -13.05 -18.04 0.97
N SER A 238 -13.92 -18.93 1.43
CA SER A 238 -14.06 -19.31 2.86
C SER A 238 -12.80 -19.90 3.51
N HIS A 239 -11.98 -20.58 2.71
CA HIS A 239 -10.68 -21.13 3.13
C HIS A 239 -9.52 -20.22 2.78
N GLY A 240 -9.79 -19.15 2.02
CA GLY A 240 -8.79 -18.13 1.72
C GLY A 240 -8.25 -17.44 2.96
N TYR A 241 -7.09 -16.80 2.81
CA TYR A 241 -6.54 -15.91 3.82
C TYR A 241 -6.12 -14.56 3.24
N TYR A 242 -6.14 -13.51 4.06
CA TYR A 242 -5.62 -12.19 3.74
C TYR A 242 -4.88 -11.67 4.96
N SER A 243 -3.60 -11.31 4.77
CA SER A 243 -2.66 -11.03 5.86
C SER A 243 -1.63 -9.96 5.48
N VAL A 244 -1.03 -9.36 6.51
CA VAL A 244 0.08 -8.40 6.41
C VAL A 244 1.42 -9.01 6.04
N ILE A 245 1.59 -10.28 6.37
CA ILE A 245 2.79 -11.06 6.09
C ILE A 245 2.39 -12.53 6.14
N SER A 246 3.19 -13.40 5.55
CA SER A 246 3.03 -14.84 5.73
C SER A 246 3.20 -15.22 7.22
N PRO A 247 2.50 -16.25 7.73
CA PRO A 247 2.70 -16.74 9.09
C PRO A 247 4.16 -17.06 9.42
N GLU A 248 4.90 -17.60 8.45
CA GLU A 248 6.31 -17.92 8.57
C GLU A 248 7.16 -16.65 8.73
N GLY A 249 6.88 -15.61 7.94
CA GLY A 249 7.55 -14.32 8.03
C GLY A 249 7.27 -13.60 9.36
N ALA A 250 6.04 -13.71 9.89
CA ALA A 250 5.71 -13.19 11.22
C ALA A 250 6.48 -13.93 12.31
N ALA A 251 6.54 -15.27 12.26
CA ALA A 251 7.26 -16.07 13.22
C ALA A 251 8.77 -15.80 13.20
N ALA A 252 9.36 -15.59 12.02
CA ALA A 252 10.76 -15.18 11.87
C ALA A 252 11.05 -13.82 12.53
N ILE A 253 10.14 -12.86 12.39
CA ILE A 253 10.30 -11.52 12.98
C ILE A 253 10.10 -11.54 14.51
N GLU A 254 9.12 -12.29 15.02
CA GLU A 254 8.85 -12.34 16.47
C GLU A 254 9.89 -13.14 17.25
N SER A 255 10.47 -14.20 16.65
CA SER A 255 11.47 -15.04 17.30
C SER A 255 12.87 -14.42 17.36
N GLY A 256 13.15 -13.37 16.58
CA GLY A 256 14.47 -12.72 16.54
C GLY A 256 15.60 -13.66 16.07
N ILE A 257 15.25 -14.77 15.42
CA ILE A 257 16.18 -15.80 14.96
C ILE A 257 17.13 -15.21 13.89
N ARG A 258 18.41 -15.61 13.95
CA ARG A 258 19.44 -15.19 13.00
C ARG A 258 19.18 -15.76 11.60
N GLN A 259 19.67 -15.08 10.57
CA GLN A 259 19.51 -15.49 9.16
C GLN A 259 19.83 -16.98 8.94
N GLY A 260 18.89 -17.72 8.34
CA GLY A 260 19.08 -19.11 7.89
C GLY A 260 18.49 -20.21 8.80
N GLN A 261 17.81 -19.87 9.90
CA GLN A 261 17.11 -20.84 10.75
C GLN A 261 15.58 -20.68 10.63
N ARG A 262 14.86 -21.79 10.40
CA ARG A 262 13.39 -21.81 10.31
C ARG A 262 12.76 -21.62 11.68
N ALA A 263 11.68 -20.84 11.73
CA ALA A 263 10.90 -20.68 12.96
C ALA A 263 10.24 -22.00 13.38
N PRO A 264 10.07 -22.28 14.69
CA PRO A 264 9.36 -23.47 15.17
C PRO A 264 7.93 -23.53 14.64
N ALA A 265 7.46 -24.73 14.28
CA ALA A 265 6.11 -24.93 13.71
C ALA A 265 5.00 -24.40 14.63
N GLU A 266 5.13 -24.62 15.94
CA GLU A 266 4.19 -24.12 16.95
C GLU A 266 4.06 -22.59 16.94
N LEU A 267 5.18 -21.88 16.71
CA LEU A 267 5.19 -20.43 16.62
C LEU A 267 4.52 -19.95 15.33
N ILE A 268 4.72 -20.65 14.21
CA ILE A 268 4.07 -20.33 12.92
C ILE A 268 2.55 -20.46 13.06
N GLU A 269 2.07 -21.55 13.65
CA GLU A 269 0.63 -21.78 13.89
C GLU A 269 0.04 -20.72 14.81
N LYS A 270 0.76 -20.39 15.89
CA LYS A 270 0.37 -19.30 16.79
C LYS A 270 0.30 -17.95 16.06
N CYS A 271 1.31 -17.60 15.26
CA CYS A 271 1.30 -16.38 14.47
C CYS A 271 0.15 -16.35 13.45
N ALA A 272 -0.18 -17.46 12.80
CA ALA A 272 -1.33 -17.55 11.90
C ALA A 272 -2.65 -17.20 12.63
N ALA A 273 -2.81 -17.66 13.87
CA ALA A 273 -3.99 -17.38 14.70
C ALA A 273 -4.03 -15.95 15.27
N ASP A 274 -2.88 -15.40 15.67
CA ASP A 274 -2.77 -14.06 16.26
C ASP A 274 -2.99 -12.96 15.21
N LEU A 275 -2.61 -13.21 13.95
CA LEU A 275 -2.77 -12.26 12.84
C LEU A 275 -4.21 -12.13 12.32
N LYS A 276 -5.14 -13.00 12.74
CA LYS A 276 -6.56 -13.00 12.33
C LYS A 276 -6.74 -12.99 10.80
N ILE A 277 -6.09 -13.94 10.13
CA ILE A 277 -5.93 -13.96 8.67
C ILE A 277 -7.11 -14.56 7.90
N THR A 278 -8.05 -15.21 8.59
CA THR A 278 -9.07 -16.04 7.93
C THR A 278 -10.15 -15.19 7.24
N ALA A 279 -10.95 -15.80 6.36
CA ALA A 279 -12.06 -15.14 5.69
C ALA A 279 -13.12 -14.59 6.67
N SER A 280 -13.43 -15.33 7.75
CA SER A 280 -14.36 -14.90 8.78
C SER A 280 -13.82 -13.72 9.60
N ASP A 281 -12.53 -13.72 9.93
CA ASP A 281 -11.87 -12.60 10.58
C ASP A 281 -11.90 -11.34 9.71
N ASN A 282 -11.54 -11.47 8.43
CA ASN A 282 -11.49 -10.36 7.49
C ASN A 282 -12.88 -9.76 7.20
N LEU A 283 -13.93 -10.59 7.18
CA LEU A 283 -15.31 -10.13 7.11
C LEU A 283 -15.73 -9.38 8.37
N ARG A 284 -15.44 -9.94 9.56
CA ARG A 284 -15.78 -9.33 10.86
C ARG A 284 -15.07 -7.99 11.06
N LEU A 285 -13.82 -7.88 10.62
CA LEU A 285 -13.02 -6.66 10.70
C LEU A 285 -13.35 -5.64 9.58
N GLY A 286 -14.17 -6.02 8.60
CA GLY A 286 -14.66 -5.15 7.53
C GLY A 286 -13.65 -4.88 6.41
N PHE A 287 -12.67 -5.77 6.20
CA PHE A 287 -11.71 -5.67 5.10
C PHE A 287 -12.24 -6.27 3.80
N VAL A 288 -13.14 -7.24 3.93
CA VAL A 288 -13.84 -7.95 2.85
C VAL A 288 -15.34 -7.72 3.02
N ASP A 289 -16.06 -7.58 1.92
CA ASP A 289 -17.49 -7.29 1.93
C ASP A 289 -18.35 -8.57 2.02
N ARG A 290 -17.86 -9.70 1.46
CA ARG A 290 -18.58 -10.98 1.46
C ARG A 290 -17.63 -12.18 1.36
N VAL A 291 -18.01 -13.28 1.99
CA VAL A 291 -17.32 -14.58 1.89
C VAL A 291 -18.08 -15.51 0.96
N ILE A 292 -17.38 -16.13 0.01
CA ILE A 292 -17.91 -17.16 -0.89
C ILE A 292 -17.58 -18.51 -0.28
N GLN A 293 -18.60 -19.31 0.01
CA GLN A 293 -18.42 -20.63 0.60
C GLN A 293 -17.86 -21.61 -0.41
N GLU A 294 -16.81 -22.31 0.01
CA GLU A 294 -16.18 -23.36 -0.76
C GLU A 294 -16.69 -24.74 -0.33
N PRO A 295 -16.46 -25.78 -1.17
CA PRO A 295 -16.63 -27.17 -0.76
C PRO A 295 -15.75 -27.52 0.46
N PRO A 296 -16.11 -28.57 1.23
CA PRO A 296 -15.29 -29.05 2.34
C PRO A 296 -13.84 -29.26 1.94
N LEU A 297 -12.92 -28.77 2.78
CA LEU A 297 -11.48 -28.79 2.56
C LEU A 297 -11.00 -28.02 1.32
N GLY A 298 -11.82 -27.11 0.79
CA GLY A 298 -11.44 -26.16 -0.27
C GLY A 298 -11.80 -26.58 -1.70
N ALA A 299 -11.92 -25.58 -2.57
CA ALA A 299 -12.25 -25.80 -3.97
C ALA A 299 -11.10 -26.44 -4.78
N ARG A 300 -11.45 -27.39 -5.67
CA ARG A 300 -10.58 -28.10 -6.63
C ARG A 300 -11.20 -28.03 -8.04
N PRO A 301 -10.44 -28.29 -9.13
CA PRO A 301 -10.92 -28.15 -10.51
C PRO A 301 -12.21 -28.94 -10.85
N GLU A 302 -12.46 -30.06 -10.19
CA GLU A 302 -13.64 -30.90 -10.38
C GLU A 302 -14.93 -30.35 -9.71
N HIS A 303 -14.82 -29.31 -8.87
CA HIS A 303 -15.96 -28.74 -8.13
C HIS A 303 -16.78 -27.75 -8.97
N TYR A 304 -17.46 -28.23 -10.03
CA TYR A 304 -18.24 -27.41 -10.97
C TYR A 304 -19.33 -26.54 -10.31
N GLU A 305 -20.00 -27.03 -9.25
CA GLU A 305 -21.02 -26.25 -8.53
C GLU A 305 -20.43 -25.02 -7.83
N PHE A 306 -19.17 -25.11 -7.38
CA PHE A 306 -18.48 -23.96 -6.81
C PHE A 306 -18.22 -22.89 -7.87
N PHE A 307 -17.80 -23.25 -9.08
CA PHE A 307 -17.60 -22.28 -10.16
C PHE A 307 -18.89 -21.58 -10.59
N LYS A 308 -20.03 -22.30 -10.61
CA LYS A 308 -21.35 -21.69 -10.83
C LYS A 308 -21.67 -20.64 -9.76
N THR A 309 -21.38 -20.96 -8.50
CA THR A 309 -21.56 -20.03 -7.38
C THR A 309 -20.62 -18.83 -7.50
N LEU A 310 -19.35 -19.04 -7.81
CA LEU A 310 -18.35 -17.99 -8.01
C LEU A 310 -18.76 -17.05 -9.16
N ARG A 311 -19.23 -17.59 -10.29
CA ARG A 311 -19.77 -16.79 -11.40
C ARG A 311 -20.92 -15.90 -10.96
N ALA A 312 -21.91 -16.48 -10.27
CA ALA A 312 -23.07 -15.74 -9.79
C ALA A 312 -22.65 -14.60 -8.84
N GLU A 313 -21.71 -14.84 -7.93
CA GLU A 313 -21.21 -13.84 -6.99
C GLU A 313 -20.40 -12.73 -7.67
N MET A 314 -19.53 -13.06 -8.63
CA MET A 314 -18.77 -12.06 -9.38
C MET A 314 -19.70 -11.14 -10.20
N ILE A 315 -20.71 -11.72 -10.86
CA ILE A 315 -21.70 -10.95 -11.60
C ILE A 315 -22.53 -10.06 -10.67
N ARG A 316 -23.01 -10.62 -9.56
CA ARG A 316 -23.82 -9.92 -8.55
C ARG A 316 -23.04 -8.74 -7.95
N ALA A 317 -21.76 -8.94 -7.60
CA ALA A 317 -20.90 -7.89 -7.08
C ALA A 317 -20.76 -6.72 -8.08
N THR A 318 -20.54 -7.01 -9.36
CA THR A 318 -20.42 -6.00 -10.41
C THR A 318 -21.75 -5.26 -10.64
N ASP A 319 -22.87 -5.98 -10.64
CA ASP A 319 -24.21 -5.40 -10.75
C ASP A 319 -24.54 -4.46 -9.59
N GLU A 320 -24.23 -4.88 -8.36
CA GLU A 320 -24.44 -4.10 -7.15
C GLU A 320 -23.68 -2.77 -7.21
N ILE A 321 -22.40 -2.78 -7.62
CA ILE A 321 -21.57 -1.56 -7.77
C ILE A 321 -22.22 -0.58 -8.74
N VAL A 322 -22.63 -1.06 -9.92
CA VAL A 322 -23.19 -0.21 -10.97
C VAL A 322 -24.55 0.39 -10.56
N LEU A 323 -25.43 -0.42 -9.96
CA LEU A 323 -26.74 0.04 -9.49
C LEU A 323 -26.62 1.06 -8.36
N GLN A 324 -25.68 0.86 -7.46
CA GLN A 324 -25.35 1.74 -6.36
C GLN A 324 -24.93 3.15 -6.81
N VAL A 325 -24.31 3.26 -7.99
CA VAL A 325 -23.81 4.51 -8.57
C VAL A 325 -24.87 5.23 -9.41
N ARG A 326 -25.73 4.48 -10.10
CA ARG A 326 -26.78 5.00 -10.99
C ARG A 326 -27.93 5.73 -10.28
N GLY A 327 -28.05 5.59 -8.96
CA GLY A 327 -29.01 6.37 -8.16
C GLY A 327 -30.45 5.86 -8.16
N VAL A 328 -30.77 4.79 -8.92
CA VAL A 328 -32.08 4.12 -8.90
C VAL A 328 -32.16 3.17 -7.70
N LYS A 329 -32.06 3.74 -6.48
CA LYS A 329 -31.60 3.04 -5.27
C LYS A 329 -32.60 2.07 -4.62
N LEU A 330 -33.91 2.33 -4.63
CA LEU A 330 -34.82 1.60 -3.74
C LEU A 330 -35.39 0.32 -4.37
N LEU A 331 -36.00 0.42 -5.55
CA LEU A 331 -36.77 -0.69 -6.13
C LEU A 331 -35.90 -1.84 -6.66
N ARG A 332 -34.71 -1.56 -7.23
CA ARG A 332 -33.84 -2.59 -7.82
C ARG A 332 -32.85 -3.21 -6.83
N ALA A 333 -32.37 -2.46 -5.85
CA ALA A 333 -31.46 -3.00 -4.83
C ALA A 333 -32.19 -3.91 -3.83
N MET A 334 -33.46 -3.62 -3.50
CA MET A 334 -34.30 -4.54 -2.72
C MET A 334 -34.61 -5.83 -3.47
N ALA A 335 -34.87 -5.76 -4.78
CA ALA A 335 -35.12 -6.94 -5.62
C ALA A 335 -33.90 -7.88 -5.70
N LEU A 336 -32.68 -7.34 -5.63
CA LEU A 336 -31.43 -8.11 -5.59
C LEU A 336 -31.15 -8.75 -4.23
N ARG A 337 -31.42 -8.03 -3.12
CA ARG A 337 -31.22 -8.56 -1.76
C ARG A 337 -32.19 -9.66 -1.37
N GLY A 338 -33.44 -9.61 -1.87
CA GLY A 338 -34.45 -10.65 -1.63
C GLY A 338 -34.22 -11.97 -2.36
N ARG A 339 -33.14 -12.10 -3.15
CA ARG A 339 -32.82 -13.28 -3.98
C ARG A 339 -31.45 -13.88 -3.66
N GLU A 340 -30.93 -13.65 -2.45
CA GLU A 340 -29.76 -14.37 -1.93
C GLU A 340 -30.03 -15.88 -1.99
N GLY A 341 -29.25 -16.61 -2.79
CA GLY A 341 -29.30 -18.09 -2.91
C GLY A 341 -29.79 -18.67 -4.24
N GLN A 342 -30.39 -17.89 -5.15
CA GLN A 342 -30.81 -18.41 -6.46
C GLN A 342 -29.78 -18.08 -7.56
N THR A 343 -28.93 -19.05 -7.90
CA THR A 343 -27.92 -18.94 -8.98
C THR A 343 -28.54 -18.74 -10.36
N ALA A 344 -29.70 -19.35 -10.61
CA ALA A 344 -30.37 -19.39 -11.92
C ALA A 344 -30.93 -18.04 -12.42
N ASP A 345 -31.04 -17.04 -11.56
CA ASP A 345 -31.70 -15.77 -11.90
C ASP A 345 -30.72 -14.65 -12.32
N VAL A 346 -29.43 -14.81 -11.97
CA VAL A 346 -28.39 -13.79 -12.25
C VAL A 346 -28.12 -13.66 -13.75
N ASP A 347 -28.14 -14.78 -14.50
CA ASP A 347 -27.96 -14.80 -15.96
C ASP A 347 -29.16 -14.24 -16.74
N ASN A 348 -30.33 -14.14 -16.11
CA ASN A 348 -31.57 -13.65 -16.72
C ASN A 348 -31.78 -12.15 -16.53
N MET A 349 -31.09 -11.52 -15.57
CA MET A 349 -31.15 -10.07 -15.34
C MET A 349 -29.98 -9.38 -16.04
N GLN A 350 -30.28 -8.37 -16.87
CA GLN A 350 -29.24 -7.59 -17.54
C GLN A 350 -29.02 -6.23 -16.87
N VAL A 351 -27.81 -6.02 -16.35
CA VAL A 351 -27.31 -4.70 -15.96
C VAL A 351 -26.19 -4.30 -16.93
N PHE A 352 -26.38 -3.22 -17.69
CA PHE A 352 -25.29 -2.66 -18.49
C PHE A 352 -24.21 -2.13 -17.56
N TRP A 353 -22.93 -2.48 -17.74
CA TRP A 353 -21.86 -2.10 -16.80
C TRP A 353 -21.14 -0.79 -17.12
N GLY A 354 -21.26 -0.28 -18.35
CA GLY A 354 -20.64 1.00 -18.70
C GLY A 354 -21.20 2.16 -17.88
N LEU A 355 -20.30 3.04 -17.43
CA LEU A 355 -20.63 4.20 -16.61
C LEU A 355 -20.49 5.51 -17.41
N THR A 356 -21.29 6.51 -17.05
CA THR A 356 -21.07 7.90 -17.48
C THR A 356 -19.98 8.56 -16.62
N GLN A 357 -19.46 9.73 -17.02
CA GLN A 357 -18.47 10.45 -16.22
C GLN A 357 -18.98 10.78 -14.80
N THR A 358 -20.21 11.32 -14.69
CA THR A 358 -20.83 11.62 -13.38
C THR A 358 -21.06 10.38 -12.51
N GLN A 359 -21.31 9.23 -13.12
CA GLN A 359 -21.40 7.95 -12.41
C GLN A 359 -20.00 7.50 -11.94
N SER A 360 -19.00 7.62 -12.79
CA SER A 360 -17.61 7.30 -12.47
C SER A 360 -17.07 8.14 -11.30
N ASP A 361 -17.39 9.43 -11.24
CA ASP A 361 -17.00 10.31 -10.13
C ASP A 361 -17.64 9.87 -8.80
N ARG A 362 -18.91 9.43 -8.84
CA ARG A 362 -19.59 8.85 -7.68
C ARG A 362 -18.95 7.53 -7.27
N LEU A 363 -18.54 6.70 -8.22
CA LEU A 363 -17.83 5.45 -7.95
C LEU A 363 -16.53 5.72 -7.19
N ILE A 364 -15.68 6.61 -7.72
CA ILE A 364 -14.41 7.02 -7.08
C ILE A 364 -14.66 7.55 -5.67
N TRP A 365 -15.69 8.38 -5.47
CA TRP A 365 -16.04 8.90 -4.15
C TRP A 365 -16.47 7.79 -3.18
N ARG A 366 -17.25 6.80 -3.65
CA ARG A 366 -17.67 5.64 -2.85
C ARG A 366 -16.47 4.78 -2.46
N ARG A 367 -15.58 4.49 -3.40
CA ARG A 367 -14.33 3.76 -3.16
C ARG A 367 -13.49 4.46 -2.10
N TYR A 368 -13.31 5.78 -2.22
CA TYR A 368 -12.61 6.57 -1.21
C TYR A 368 -13.27 6.46 0.16
N ARG A 369 -14.61 6.59 0.22
CA ARG A 369 -15.33 6.50 1.50
C ARG A 369 -15.16 5.12 2.14
N LYS A 370 -15.26 4.04 1.36
CA LYS A 370 -15.06 2.66 1.83
C LYS A 370 -13.71 2.50 2.52
N PHE A 371 -12.61 2.78 1.81
CA PHE A 371 -11.26 2.65 2.38
C PHE A 371 -11.03 3.65 3.52
N ARG A 372 -11.60 4.85 3.46
CA ARG A 372 -11.47 5.82 4.54
C ARG A 372 -12.02 5.28 5.87
N GLU A 373 -13.16 4.58 5.85
CA GLU A 373 -13.78 3.97 7.04
C GLU A 373 -13.02 2.75 7.58
N MET A 374 -12.35 1.97 6.72
CA MET A 374 -11.55 0.82 7.15
C MET A 374 -10.50 1.22 8.20
N SER A 375 -10.29 0.38 9.21
CA SER A 375 -9.31 0.55 10.30
C SER A 375 -9.37 1.85 11.09
N LYS A 376 -10.46 2.64 11.01
CA LYS A 376 -10.60 3.82 11.87
C LYS A 376 -10.67 3.48 13.35
N ASN A 377 -11.22 2.32 13.69
CA ASN A 377 -11.40 1.87 15.07
C ASN A 377 -10.14 1.19 15.63
N ALA A 378 -9.11 0.97 14.81
CA ALA A 378 -7.89 0.28 15.22
C ALA A 378 -6.87 1.18 15.93
N MET A 379 -7.12 2.49 15.93
CA MET A 379 -6.27 3.49 16.58
C MET A 379 -6.94 4.05 17.83
N ILE A 380 -6.14 4.57 18.76
CA ILE A 380 -6.64 5.24 19.95
C ILE A 380 -6.66 6.76 19.68
N ASP A 381 -7.84 7.38 19.74
CA ASP A 381 -8.00 8.82 19.58
C ASP A 381 -8.49 9.44 20.91
N ASN A 382 -7.56 9.98 21.68
CA ASN A 382 -7.82 10.60 22.99
C ASN A 382 -8.35 12.05 22.87
N SER A 383 -8.88 12.45 21.71
CA SER A 383 -9.50 13.76 21.54
C SER A 383 -10.93 13.80 22.10
N SER A 384 -11.23 14.83 22.90
CA SER A 384 -12.58 15.10 23.39
C SER A 384 -13.59 15.20 22.24
N VAL A 385 -14.82 14.73 22.42
CA VAL A 385 -15.91 14.84 21.43
C VAL A 385 -16.11 16.28 20.97
N ALA A 386 -16.11 17.24 21.90
CA ALA A 386 -16.18 18.67 21.61
C ALA A 386 -15.00 19.15 20.75
N GLY A 387 -13.77 18.73 21.07
CA GLY A 387 -12.57 19.02 20.26
C GLY A 387 -12.63 18.43 18.85
N ARG A 388 -13.25 17.26 18.65
CA ARG A 388 -13.46 16.67 17.31
C ARG A 388 -14.45 17.51 16.51
N LEU A 389 -15.58 17.87 17.10
CA LEU A 389 -16.59 18.74 16.47
C LEU A 389 -16.02 20.11 16.14
N PHE A 390 -15.25 20.72 17.06
CA PHE A 390 -14.59 21.99 16.82
C PHE A 390 -13.55 21.90 15.68
N SER A 391 -12.75 20.82 15.62
CA SER A 391 -11.79 20.62 14.53
C SER A 391 -12.48 20.45 13.16
N GLN A 392 -13.67 19.85 13.13
CA GLN A 392 -14.48 19.71 11.93
C GLN A 392 -15.13 21.05 11.53
N ALA A 393 -15.72 21.77 12.50
CA ALA A 393 -16.35 23.07 12.28
C ALA A 393 -15.34 24.13 11.83
N SER A 394 -14.18 24.22 12.51
CA SER A 394 -13.07 25.09 12.10
C SER A 394 -12.50 24.69 10.74
N GLY A 395 -12.44 23.38 10.43
CA GLY A 395 -12.06 22.89 9.11
C GLY A 395 -13.05 23.28 8.00
N LEU A 396 -14.36 23.27 8.29
CA LEU A 396 -15.41 23.75 7.38
C LEU A 396 -15.33 25.27 7.20
N GLY A 397 -15.21 26.03 8.29
CA GLY A 397 -15.02 27.48 8.26
C GLY A 397 -13.79 27.88 7.45
N TRP A 398 -12.65 27.21 7.66
CA TRP A 398 -11.45 27.40 6.85
C TRP A 398 -11.66 26.99 5.39
N SER A 399 -12.41 25.93 5.11
CA SER A 399 -12.67 25.54 3.72
C SER A 399 -13.51 26.59 2.98
N VAL A 400 -14.54 27.15 3.64
CA VAL A 400 -15.38 28.24 3.12
C VAL A 400 -14.56 29.52 2.96
N PHE A 401 -13.74 29.87 3.95
CA PHE A 401 -12.83 31.01 3.85
C PHE A 401 -11.79 30.82 2.74
N SER A 402 -11.21 29.63 2.60
CA SER A 402 -10.25 29.33 1.53
C SER A 402 -10.93 29.37 0.15
N TYR A 403 -12.17 28.89 0.05
CA TYR A 403 -12.96 28.96 -1.19
C TYR A 403 -13.23 30.43 -1.55
N PHE A 404 -13.68 31.24 -0.59
CA PHE A 404 -13.94 32.65 -0.84
C PHE A 404 -12.65 33.42 -1.20
N ARG A 405 -11.57 33.20 -0.46
CA ARG A 405 -10.28 33.88 -0.68
C ARG A 405 -9.57 33.41 -1.95
N HIS A 406 -9.60 32.11 -2.25
CA HIS A 406 -8.77 31.49 -3.28
C HIS A 406 -9.51 30.93 -4.50
N ASP A 407 -10.79 30.57 -4.41
CA ASP A 407 -11.60 30.11 -5.56
C ASP A 407 -12.57 31.17 -6.08
N PHE A 408 -12.95 32.16 -5.26
CA PHE A 408 -13.81 33.27 -5.72
C PHE A 408 -12.99 34.51 -6.08
N LEU A 409 -12.16 35.02 -5.16
CA LEU A 409 -11.38 36.26 -5.39
C LEU A 409 -10.15 36.07 -6.30
N LEU A 410 -9.48 34.92 -6.21
CA LEU A 410 -8.21 34.69 -6.92
C LEU A 410 -8.36 34.31 -8.39
N PRO A 411 -9.41 33.61 -8.89
CA PRO A 411 -9.58 33.42 -10.33
C PRO A 411 -9.91 34.72 -11.06
N LEU A 412 -10.65 35.63 -10.43
CA LEU A 412 -10.84 37.01 -10.91
C LEU A 412 -9.51 37.75 -11.03
N ARG A 413 -8.63 37.61 -10.02
CA ARG A 413 -7.30 38.23 -10.02
C ARG A 413 -6.31 37.54 -10.96
N LYS A 414 -6.24 36.20 -10.98
CA LYS A 414 -5.36 35.39 -11.85
C LYS A 414 -5.78 35.48 -13.30
N SER A 415 -7.07 35.56 -13.63
CA SER A 415 -7.54 35.82 -15.00
C SER A 415 -7.04 37.17 -15.50
N VAL A 416 -7.22 38.24 -14.69
CA VAL A 416 -6.69 39.58 -15.00
C VAL A 416 -5.16 39.55 -15.14
N TRP A 417 -4.43 38.90 -14.23
CA TRP A 417 -2.97 38.80 -14.32
C TRP A 417 -2.49 37.94 -15.49
N ARG A 418 -3.18 36.85 -15.86
CA ARG A 418 -2.86 36.05 -17.05
C ARG A 418 -3.10 36.85 -18.32
N THR A 419 -4.21 37.58 -18.42
CA THR A 419 -4.45 38.48 -19.56
C THR A 419 -3.41 39.59 -19.61
N VAL A 420 -2.95 40.11 -18.46
CA VAL A 420 -1.86 41.09 -18.38
C VAL A 420 -0.50 40.48 -18.72
N GLU A 421 -0.20 39.24 -18.33
CA GLU A 421 1.04 38.52 -18.66
C GLU A 421 1.08 38.07 -20.12
N GLU A 422 -0.04 37.57 -20.66
CA GLU A 422 -0.22 37.26 -22.09
C GLU A 422 -0.12 38.54 -22.90
N ALA A 423 -0.79 39.62 -22.49
CA ALA A 423 -0.64 40.94 -23.10
C ALA A 423 0.79 41.48 -22.94
N GLN A 424 1.49 41.26 -21.82
CA GLN A 424 2.89 41.66 -21.65
C GLN A 424 3.83 40.84 -22.51
N ALA A 425 3.58 39.54 -22.69
CA ALA A 425 4.36 38.65 -23.53
C ALA A 425 4.15 38.99 -25.02
N GLU A 426 2.91 39.28 -25.43
CA GLU A 426 2.58 39.83 -26.74
C GLU A 426 3.17 41.24 -26.94
N LEU A 427 3.11 42.10 -25.92
CA LEU A 427 3.72 43.42 -25.92
C LEU A 427 5.26 43.33 -25.93
N HIS A 428 5.87 42.28 -25.36
CA HIS A 428 7.32 42.03 -25.42
C HIS A 428 7.76 41.55 -26.80
N LEU A 429 6.90 40.82 -27.51
CA LEU A 429 7.09 40.45 -28.92
C LEU A 429 6.90 41.67 -29.85
N LEU A 430 5.94 42.55 -29.55
CA LEU A 430 5.70 43.80 -30.30
C LEU A 430 6.75 44.88 -29.99
N LYS A 431 7.33 44.90 -28.79
CA LYS A 431 8.41 45.82 -28.39
C LYS A 431 9.78 45.52 -29.02
N ARG A 432 9.89 44.48 -29.86
CA ARG A 432 11.07 44.28 -30.70
C ARG A 432 10.98 44.96 -32.08
N LYS A 433 9.85 45.61 -32.40
CA LYS A 433 9.68 46.35 -33.66
C LYS A 433 9.26 47.82 -33.54
N ALA A 434 8.94 48.31 -32.34
CA ALA A 434 8.71 49.73 -32.15
C ALA A 434 9.06 50.16 -30.73
N ILE A 435 9.78 51.27 -30.63
CA ILE A 435 10.10 52.05 -29.43
C ILE A 435 11.43 51.68 -28.75
N SER A 436 12.52 52.11 -29.38
CA SER A 436 13.70 52.57 -28.65
C SER A 436 14.39 53.68 -29.46
N GLU A 437 14.16 54.95 -29.13
CA GLU A 437 15.20 55.99 -29.30
C GLU A 437 15.00 57.34 -28.57
N PRO A 438 13.79 57.86 -28.21
CA PRO A 438 13.75 59.16 -27.56
C PRO A 438 13.68 59.13 -26.01
N LEU A 439 13.15 58.07 -25.40
CA LEU A 439 12.77 58.07 -23.97
C LEU A 439 13.91 57.70 -22.99
N ARG A 440 15.09 57.32 -23.49
CA ARG A 440 16.26 57.02 -22.66
C ARG A 440 17.05 58.28 -22.27
N ARG A 441 16.89 59.40 -22.98
CA ARG A 441 17.62 60.66 -22.72
C ARG A 441 17.04 61.54 -21.61
N ILE A 442 15.84 61.24 -21.10
CA ILE A 442 15.21 62.04 -20.03
C ILE A 442 15.41 61.41 -18.65
N ARG A 443 15.67 60.09 -18.57
CA ARG A 443 15.82 59.37 -17.30
C ARG A 443 17.24 59.41 -16.71
N GLU A 444 18.20 59.99 -17.43
CA GLU A 444 19.58 60.21 -16.95
C GLU A 444 19.76 61.59 -16.26
N LYS A 445 18.70 62.41 -16.14
CA LYS A 445 18.74 63.70 -15.41
C LYS A 445 18.13 63.67 -14.00
N LEU A 446 17.66 62.51 -13.53
CA LEU A 446 17.19 62.32 -12.15
C LEU A 446 17.90 61.09 -11.58
N GLY A 447 19.04 61.36 -10.93
CA GLY A 447 19.84 60.33 -10.26
C GLY A 447 19.08 59.61 -9.14
N PRO A 448 19.49 58.39 -8.78
CA PRO A 448 18.86 57.66 -7.68
C PRO A 448 19.13 58.39 -6.36
N ARG A 449 18.08 58.56 -5.54
CA ARG A 449 18.22 58.98 -4.14
C ARG A 449 19.02 57.89 -3.40
N SER A 450 20.17 58.28 -2.86
CA SER A 450 20.95 57.45 -1.94
C SER A 450 20.15 57.23 -0.66
N ILE A 451 20.01 55.98 -0.26
CA ILE A 451 19.52 55.61 1.06
C ILE A 451 20.70 55.81 2.03
N ASP A 452 20.42 56.49 3.13
CA ASP A 452 21.36 56.82 4.19
C ASP A 452 21.93 55.53 4.84
N PRO A 453 23.26 55.31 4.83
CA PRO A 453 23.88 54.06 5.32
C PRO A 453 23.52 53.75 6.78
N GLU A 454 23.33 54.78 7.60
CA GLU A 454 22.95 54.66 9.02
C GLU A 454 21.50 54.16 9.21
N LYS A 455 20.59 54.46 8.27
CA LYS A 455 19.19 53.98 8.33
C LYS A 455 19.05 52.54 7.87
N GLN A 456 19.92 52.08 6.98
CA GLN A 456 19.94 50.69 6.55
C GLN A 456 20.46 49.77 7.66
N GLN A 457 21.39 50.26 8.48
CA GLN A 457 21.97 49.53 9.60
C GLN A 457 21.01 49.42 10.82
N LYS A 458 20.24 50.47 11.11
CA LYS A 458 19.19 50.45 12.17
C LYS A 458 17.95 49.60 11.84
N LEU A 459 17.75 49.21 10.58
CA LEU A 459 16.65 48.34 10.14
C LEU A 459 17.02 46.85 10.16
N THR A 460 18.29 46.50 10.39
CA THR A 460 18.79 45.12 10.31
C THR A 460 19.37 44.57 11.61
N GLU A 461 19.36 45.34 12.71
CA GLU A 461 19.86 44.88 14.01
C GLU A 461 18.68 44.49 14.93
N LEU A 462 18.70 43.24 15.43
CA LEU A 462 17.81 42.77 16.49
C LEU A 462 18.53 42.89 17.84
N SER A 463 17.81 43.44 18.82
CA SER A 463 18.19 43.53 20.23
C SER A 463 18.37 42.12 20.82
N CYS A 464 19.57 41.83 21.33
CA CYS A 464 19.83 40.62 22.13
C CYS A 464 19.28 40.80 23.56
N PRO A 465 18.61 39.79 24.15
CA PRO A 465 18.44 39.72 25.59
C PRO A 465 19.73 39.25 26.26
N GLU A 466 20.07 39.87 27.38
CA GLU A 466 21.15 39.47 28.29
C GLU A 466 20.78 38.11 28.92
N ASP A 467 21.23 37.02 28.30
CA ASP A 467 21.53 35.73 28.92
C ASP A 467 22.28 34.83 27.91
N GLY A 468 23.59 35.06 27.81
CA GLY A 468 24.58 33.98 27.61
C GLY A 468 24.50 33.05 26.40
N VAL A 469 23.95 33.43 25.24
CA VAL A 469 24.14 32.68 23.99
C VAL A 469 24.69 33.59 22.91
N CYS A 470 26.02 33.60 22.77
CA CYS A 470 26.69 34.25 21.65
C CYS A 470 26.54 33.40 20.39
N LEU A 471 25.89 33.97 19.37
CA LEU A 471 25.94 33.49 18.00
C LEU A 471 27.38 33.60 17.48
N THR A 472 27.93 32.49 17.00
CA THR A 472 29.15 32.46 16.17
C THR A 472 28.81 31.83 14.82
N ASP A 473 29.49 32.26 13.76
CA ASP A 473 29.25 31.95 12.33
C ASP A 473 29.33 30.45 11.91
N THR A 474 29.26 29.51 12.86
CA THR A 474 29.21 28.05 12.70
C THR A 474 28.44 27.47 13.90
N GLY A 475 27.31 26.77 13.83
CA GLY A 475 26.50 26.17 12.77
C GLY A 475 25.58 25.14 13.47
N TRP A 476 24.30 25.07 13.08
CA TRP A 476 23.23 24.19 13.62
C TRP A 476 22.56 24.61 14.95
N ASN A 477 21.22 24.72 14.93
CA ASN A 477 20.36 25.05 16.07
C ASN A 477 20.21 23.88 17.07
N TYR A 478 20.46 22.64 16.63
CA TYR A 478 20.45 21.45 17.48
C TYR A 478 21.73 20.65 17.28
N LEU A 479 22.45 20.45 18.38
CA LEU A 479 23.63 19.61 18.48
C LEU A 479 23.21 18.21 18.94
N SER A 480 23.67 17.18 18.22
CA SER A 480 23.39 15.79 18.59
C SER A 480 24.02 15.47 19.96
N PRO A 481 23.36 14.68 20.82
CA PRO A 481 23.97 14.18 22.05
C PRO A 481 25.27 13.40 21.78
N GLN A 482 25.40 12.76 20.61
CA GLN A 482 26.60 12.05 20.19
C GLN A 482 27.82 12.97 20.08
N ALA A 483 27.62 14.28 19.85
CA ALA A 483 28.70 15.27 19.82
C ALA A 483 29.28 15.58 21.21
N ARG A 484 28.60 15.18 22.30
CA ARG A 484 29.09 15.38 23.68
C ARG A 484 30.00 14.26 24.15
N GLU A 485 30.07 13.16 23.40
CA GLU A 485 30.93 12.03 23.73
C GLU A 485 32.34 12.30 23.21
N ASP A 486 33.33 12.26 24.09
CA ASP A 486 34.74 12.36 23.72
C ASP A 486 35.26 10.99 23.26
N LYS A 487 35.02 10.67 21.97
CA LYS A 487 35.47 9.40 21.38
C LYS A 487 35.84 9.55 19.90
N ALA A 488 36.79 8.72 19.45
CA ALA A 488 37.06 8.54 18.03
C ALA A 488 35.99 7.63 17.40
N VAL A 489 35.52 8.01 16.22
CA VAL A 489 34.51 7.28 15.43
C VAL A 489 35.12 6.89 14.09
N THR A 490 35.26 5.59 13.89
CA THR A 490 35.70 5.03 12.60
C THR A 490 34.55 4.98 11.61
N CYS A 491 34.82 5.40 10.36
CA CYS A 491 33.83 5.31 9.30
C CYS A 491 33.56 3.86 8.90
N THR A 492 32.30 3.51 8.68
CA THR A 492 31.89 2.20 8.13
C THR A 492 32.53 1.89 6.77
N ASN A 493 32.85 2.93 6.01
CA ASN A 493 33.48 2.86 4.71
C ASN A 493 35.02 2.98 4.77
N ALA A 494 35.63 2.97 5.96
CA ALA A 494 37.08 3.15 6.13
C ALA A 494 37.89 2.08 5.37
N ALA A 495 37.45 0.83 5.39
CA ALA A 495 38.12 -0.26 4.67
C ALA A 495 38.13 -0.06 3.15
N THR A 496 37.12 0.60 2.59
CA THR A 496 36.99 0.79 1.13
C THR A 496 37.60 2.11 0.67
N HIS A 497 37.48 3.17 1.46
CA HIS A 497 37.86 4.53 1.07
C HIS A 497 39.08 5.08 1.82
N GLY A 498 39.66 4.34 2.77
CA GLY A 498 40.79 4.81 3.57
C GLY A 498 40.45 5.97 4.50
N CYS A 499 39.20 6.04 4.97
CA CYS A 499 38.77 7.12 5.87
C CYS A 499 39.56 7.12 7.18
N MET A 500 40.04 8.28 7.59
CA MET A 500 40.61 8.50 8.92
C MET A 500 39.52 8.46 10.00
N ASP A 501 39.94 8.14 11.23
CA ASP A 501 39.08 8.27 12.40
C ASP A 501 38.74 9.74 12.63
N MET A 502 37.47 10.00 12.95
CA MET A 502 36.95 11.34 13.18
C MET A 502 36.58 11.49 14.65
N TRP A 503 36.80 12.67 15.22
CA TRP A 503 36.39 12.95 16.58
C TRP A 503 34.87 13.19 16.63
N ALA A 504 34.17 12.56 17.57
CA ALA A 504 32.72 12.64 17.66
C ALA A 504 32.15 14.07 17.82
N PRO A 505 32.74 14.97 18.63
CA PRO A 505 32.32 16.37 18.71
C PRO A 505 32.34 17.07 17.36
N ASP A 506 33.44 16.94 16.60
CA ASP A 506 33.58 17.55 15.27
C ASP A 506 32.61 16.90 14.28
N LEU A 507 32.54 15.56 14.27
CA LEU A 507 31.72 14.81 13.34
C LEU A 507 30.24 15.16 13.49
N PHE A 508 29.70 15.11 14.71
CA PHE A 508 28.27 15.27 14.96
C PHE A 508 27.86 16.71 15.27
N GLY A 509 28.81 17.56 15.67
CA GLY A 509 28.64 19.00 15.82
C GLY A 509 28.75 19.70 14.47
N ASP A 510 29.98 19.90 14.00
CA ASP A 510 30.25 20.76 12.84
C ASP A 510 29.86 20.10 11.52
N PHE A 511 30.20 18.82 11.33
CA PHE A 511 29.96 18.11 10.08
C PHE A 511 28.56 17.50 9.97
N ALA A 512 27.66 17.73 10.93
CA ALA A 512 26.30 17.19 10.94
C ALA A 512 26.21 15.66 10.77
N GLY A 513 27.20 14.93 11.28
CA GLY A 513 27.33 13.48 11.13
C GLY A 513 27.66 13.04 9.70
N VAL A 514 28.31 13.89 8.90
CA VAL A 514 28.79 13.56 7.56
C VAL A 514 30.31 13.37 7.59
N CYS A 515 30.78 12.21 7.12
CA CYS A 515 32.21 11.96 7.01
C CYS A 515 32.86 12.94 6.02
N GLY A 516 33.85 13.70 6.49
CA GLY A 516 34.58 14.68 5.66
C GLY A 516 35.36 14.04 4.50
N HIS A 517 35.69 12.74 4.59
CA HIS A 517 36.46 12.04 3.57
C HIS A 517 35.59 11.41 2.48
N CYS A 518 34.73 10.44 2.84
CA CYS A 518 33.91 9.70 1.86
C CYS A 518 32.47 10.23 1.70
N GLY A 519 32.06 11.21 2.51
CA GLY A 519 30.68 11.71 2.50
C GLY A 519 29.63 10.72 2.99
N HIS A 520 30.02 9.67 3.74
CA HIS A 520 29.07 8.80 4.42
C HIS A 520 28.31 9.56 5.50
N HIS A 521 27.00 9.36 5.56
CA HIS A 521 26.14 10.01 6.53
C HIS A 521 25.83 9.01 7.65
N PHE A 522 26.34 9.30 8.84
CA PHE A 522 26.03 8.54 10.05
C PHE A 522 24.58 8.79 10.47
N SER A 523 23.99 7.84 11.20
CA SER A 523 22.63 7.99 11.70
C SER A 523 22.54 9.17 12.67
N MET A 524 21.60 10.08 12.42
CA MET A 524 21.31 11.24 13.28
C MET A 524 19.92 11.08 13.89
N GLU A 525 19.64 11.79 14.96
CA GLU A 525 18.31 11.82 15.55
C GLU A 525 17.34 12.64 14.69
N TYR A 526 16.05 12.27 14.67
CA TYR A 526 15.03 13.05 13.95
C TYR A 526 14.92 14.49 14.45
N GLN A 527 15.28 14.75 15.72
CA GLN A 527 15.34 16.08 16.32
C GLN A 527 16.32 16.98 15.59
N TRP A 528 17.47 16.46 15.15
CA TRP A 528 18.44 17.24 14.38
C TRP A 528 17.77 17.86 13.16
N TYR A 529 16.94 17.10 12.45
CA TYR A 529 16.22 17.61 11.30
C TYR A 529 15.12 18.60 11.66
N LEU A 530 14.38 18.36 12.76
CA LEU A 530 13.34 19.30 13.21
C LEU A 530 13.91 20.71 13.43
N TYR A 531 15.05 20.82 14.11
CA TYR A 531 15.60 22.13 14.48
C TYR A 531 16.53 22.75 13.42
N ASN A 532 17.17 21.94 12.57
CA ASN A 532 18.14 22.43 11.59
C ASN A 532 17.58 22.61 10.18
N VAL A 533 16.51 21.89 9.82
CA VAL A 533 15.92 21.99 8.48
C VAL A 533 14.81 23.04 8.43
N PHE A 534 13.97 23.13 9.47
CA PHE A 534 12.86 24.09 9.54
C PHE A 534 13.27 25.39 10.23
N ASP A 535 12.53 26.46 10.00
CA ASP A 535 12.76 27.76 10.64
C ASP A 535 12.58 27.64 12.16
N PRO A 536 13.41 28.33 12.97
CA PRO A 536 13.23 28.43 14.42
C PRO A 536 11.80 28.84 14.79
N ASP A 537 11.26 28.22 15.84
CA ASP A 537 9.90 28.46 16.37
C ASP A 537 8.76 28.38 15.35
N SER A 538 8.96 27.63 14.26
CA SER A 538 7.94 27.46 13.22
C SER A 538 7.10 26.20 13.36
N ILE A 539 7.55 25.23 14.17
CA ILE A 539 6.95 23.90 14.25
C ILE A 539 5.70 23.94 15.15
N MET A 540 4.56 23.65 14.55
CA MET A 540 3.28 23.49 15.26
C MET A 540 2.74 22.09 15.07
N GLU A 541 2.95 21.22 16.06
CA GLU A 541 2.45 19.83 16.04
C GLU A 541 0.92 19.80 16.16
N PHE A 542 0.28 18.97 15.34
CA PHE A 542 -1.14 18.64 15.43
C PHE A 542 -1.35 17.12 15.36
N ASN A 543 -2.55 16.65 15.72
CA ASN A 543 -2.88 15.22 15.88
C ASN A 543 -2.07 14.45 16.95
N SER A 544 -1.40 15.14 17.87
CA SER A 544 -0.62 14.51 18.95
C SER A 544 -1.44 13.57 19.85
N LYS A 545 -2.78 13.73 19.89
CA LYS A 545 -3.71 12.90 20.65
C LYS A 545 -4.02 11.52 20.03
N ILE A 546 -3.60 11.28 18.78
CA ILE A 546 -3.77 9.97 18.11
C ILE A 546 -2.58 9.09 18.49
N GLU A 547 -2.87 7.89 18.98
CA GLU A 547 -1.88 6.95 19.51
C GLU A 547 -1.97 5.59 18.83
N SER A 548 -0.83 4.91 18.72
CA SER A 548 -0.81 3.51 18.30
C SER A 548 -1.55 2.64 19.31
N GLY A 549 -2.41 1.75 18.79
CA GLY A 549 -3.16 0.78 19.59
C GLY A 549 -2.76 -0.66 19.27
N ASP A 550 -3.40 -1.60 19.96
CA ASP A 550 -3.29 -3.04 19.74
C ASP A 550 -4.67 -3.61 19.36
N PRO A 551 -5.11 -3.45 18.09
CA PRO A 551 -6.46 -3.81 17.66
C PRO A 551 -6.71 -5.32 17.62
N LEU A 552 -5.64 -6.14 17.62
CA LEU A 552 -5.73 -7.60 17.57
C LEU A 552 -5.47 -8.26 18.91
N ALA A 553 -5.13 -7.49 19.95
CA ALA A 553 -4.61 -7.99 21.22
C ALA A 553 -3.42 -8.94 21.02
N PHE A 554 -2.47 -8.53 20.17
CA PHE A 554 -1.33 -9.35 19.79
C PHE A 554 -0.44 -9.62 21.02
N PRO A 555 -0.05 -10.88 21.29
CA PRO A 555 0.66 -11.22 22.53
C PRO A 555 1.93 -10.40 22.78
N GLY A 556 2.01 -9.76 23.95
CA GLY A 556 3.15 -8.93 24.36
C GLY A 556 3.32 -7.62 23.57
N PHE A 557 2.40 -7.29 22.64
CA PHE A 557 2.54 -6.10 21.81
C PHE A 557 2.26 -4.81 22.58
N GLN A 558 1.24 -4.81 23.44
CA GLN A 558 0.89 -3.66 24.29
C GLN A 558 2.06 -3.19 25.17
N GLU A 559 2.80 -4.11 25.78
CA GLU A 559 3.99 -3.79 26.59
C GLU A 559 5.10 -3.17 25.74
N LYS A 560 5.36 -3.74 24.56
CA LYS A 560 6.32 -3.20 23.58
C LYS A 560 5.93 -1.78 23.12
N LEU A 561 4.63 -1.49 22.98
CA LEU A 561 4.14 -0.14 22.67
C LEU A 561 4.37 0.84 23.81
N GLU A 562 4.03 0.48 25.05
CA GLU A 562 4.24 1.35 26.21
C GLU A 562 5.72 1.63 26.47
N LEU A 563 6.60 0.64 26.25
CA LEU A 563 8.05 0.85 26.30
C LEU A 563 8.51 1.85 25.23
N ALA A 564 8.01 1.73 24.00
CA ALA A 564 8.34 2.66 22.92
C ALA A 564 7.85 4.08 23.22
N LYS A 565 6.64 4.23 23.81
CA LYS A 565 6.10 5.52 24.25
C LYS A 565 6.96 6.15 25.34
N LYS A 566 7.35 5.37 26.36
CA LYS A 566 8.25 5.83 27.44
C LYS A 566 9.62 6.25 26.90
N LYS A 567 10.23 5.46 26.02
CA LYS A 567 11.57 5.72 25.46
C LYS A 567 11.60 6.98 24.58
N THR A 568 10.56 7.20 23.78
CA THR A 568 10.55 8.29 22.78
C THR A 568 9.82 9.54 23.26
N GLY A 569 8.99 9.43 24.31
CA GLY A 569 8.04 10.49 24.69
C GLY A 569 6.94 10.74 23.66
N LYS A 570 6.83 9.91 22.61
CA LYS A 570 5.86 10.06 21.52
C LYS A 570 4.81 8.94 21.59
N LYS A 571 3.62 9.25 21.10
CA LYS A 571 2.45 8.35 21.15
C LYS A 571 2.29 7.41 19.95
N SER A 572 2.99 7.72 18.86
CA SER A 572 3.04 6.91 17.64
C SER A 572 4.30 7.21 16.85
N ALA A 573 4.57 6.44 15.79
CA ALA A 573 5.75 6.61 14.95
C ALA A 573 5.65 7.77 13.94
N CYS A 574 4.51 8.46 13.89
CA CYS A 574 4.26 9.55 12.95
C CYS A 574 3.98 10.85 13.71
N MET A 575 4.76 11.88 13.40
CA MET A 575 4.56 13.24 13.90
C MET A 575 4.05 14.11 12.75
N THR A 576 2.97 14.85 12.96
CA THR A 576 2.41 15.74 11.94
C THR A 576 2.43 17.17 12.42
N PHE A 577 2.99 18.08 11.63
CA PHE A 577 3.16 19.47 12.04
C PHE A 577 3.13 20.43 10.86
N GLU A 578 2.77 21.68 11.13
CA GLU A 578 3.06 22.80 10.23
C GLU A 578 4.46 23.34 10.55
N ALA A 579 5.19 23.74 9.52
CA ALA A 579 6.50 24.35 9.67
C ALA A 579 6.71 25.46 8.63
N ARG A 580 7.83 26.16 8.73
CA ARG A 580 8.33 27.07 7.69
C ARG A 580 9.73 26.69 7.27
N ILE A 581 10.06 26.95 6.01
CA ILE A 581 11.43 26.89 5.47
C ILE A 581 11.67 28.19 4.71
N ASN A 582 12.57 29.03 5.23
CA ASN A 582 12.84 30.37 4.69
C ASN A 582 11.54 31.16 4.45
N GLY A 583 10.63 31.12 5.43
CA GLY A 583 9.32 31.78 5.38
C GLY A 583 8.22 31.05 4.59
N LEU A 584 8.52 30.04 3.78
CA LEU A 584 7.51 29.25 3.07
C LEU A 584 6.85 28.26 4.03
N LYS A 585 5.52 28.34 4.16
CA LYS A 585 4.72 27.44 4.99
C LYS A 585 4.50 26.11 4.29
N LEU A 586 4.62 25.01 5.04
CA LEU A 586 4.34 23.67 4.58
C LEU A 586 3.77 22.80 5.70
N VAL A 587 3.13 21.70 5.31
CA VAL A 587 2.68 20.64 6.23
C VAL A 587 3.61 19.45 6.08
N VAL A 588 4.05 18.89 7.20
CA VAL A 588 4.98 17.76 7.24
C VAL A 588 4.37 16.60 8.00
N ALA A 589 4.47 15.39 7.45
CA ALA A 589 4.28 14.14 8.15
C ALA A 589 5.63 13.43 8.27
N MET A 590 6.16 13.32 9.49
CA MET A 590 7.47 12.73 9.77
C MET A 590 7.33 11.32 10.34
N LEU A 591 7.92 10.31 9.67
CA LEU A 591 8.01 8.94 10.18
C LEU A 591 9.31 8.76 10.97
N MET A 592 9.19 8.48 12.27
CA MET A 592 10.30 8.46 13.23
C MET A 592 10.75 7.02 13.53
N ALA A 593 11.94 6.66 13.04
CA ALA A 593 12.56 5.36 13.27
C ALA A 593 12.68 4.94 14.76
N PRO A 594 13.01 5.82 15.73
CA PRO A 594 13.13 5.43 17.14
C PRO A 594 11.85 4.82 17.74
N PHE A 595 10.67 5.17 17.21
CA PHE A 595 9.42 4.55 17.62
C PHE A 595 9.19 3.29 16.78
N ARG A 596 9.58 2.13 17.33
CA ARG A 596 9.32 0.80 16.72
C ARG A 596 9.74 0.72 15.24
N GLY A 597 10.92 1.26 14.92
CA GLY A 597 11.47 1.25 13.56
C GLY A 597 10.73 2.17 12.58
N GLY A 598 9.88 3.08 13.05
CA GLY A 598 9.05 3.91 12.17
C GLY A 598 7.97 3.12 11.43
N THR A 599 7.54 1.98 11.99
CA THR A 599 6.51 1.13 11.38
C THR A 599 5.16 1.83 11.33
N VAL A 600 4.47 1.67 10.20
CA VAL A 600 3.18 2.32 9.93
C VAL A 600 2.04 1.37 10.30
N GLY A 601 1.24 1.76 11.28
CA GLY A 601 -0.04 1.15 11.62
C GLY A 601 -1.21 2.11 11.41
N ALA A 602 -2.38 1.78 11.97
CA ALA A 602 -3.61 2.54 11.83
C ALA A 602 -3.49 4.00 12.31
N ALA A 603 -2.75 4.22 13.40
CA ALA A 603 -2.54 5.56 13.96
C ALA A 603 -1.66 6.43 13.05
N GLU A 604 -0.56 5.88 12.54
CA GLU A 604 0.35 6.58 11.62
C GLU A 604 -0.35 6.90 10.29
N GLY A 605 -1.09 5.94 9.74
CA GLY A 605 -1.88 6.13 8.53
C GLY A 605 -2.96 7.20 8.71
N GLU A 606 -3.68 7.20 9.84
CA GLU A 606 -4.66 8.24 10.14
C GLU A 606 -4.02 9.63 10.24
N LYS A 607 -2.92 9.76 10.97
CA LYS A 607 -2.19 11.04 11.10
C LYS A 607 -1.78 11.55 9.73
N PHE A 608 -1.23 10.67 8.88
CA PHE A 608 -0.83 10.99 7.52
C PHE A 608 -2.02 11.48 6.67
N ILE A 609 -3.16 10.77 6.70
CA ILE A 609 -4.38 11.17 5.97
C ILE A 609 -4.92 12.51 6.48
N ARG A 610 -4.94 12.74 7.80
CA ARG A 610 -5.35 14.01 8.40
C ARG A 610 -4.39 15.14 8.00
N ALA A 611 -3.09 14.89 7.92
CA ALA A 611 -2.09 15.87 7.45
C ALA A 611 -2.27 16.23 5.97
N ALA A 612 -2.48 15.24 5.09
CA ALA A 612 -2.78 15.49 3.68
C ALA A 612 -4.08 16.31 3.51
N ALA A 613 -5.13 15.97 4.27
CA ALA A 613 -6.38 16.72 4.27
C ALA A 613 -6.21 18.15 4.81
N TRP A 614 -5.35 18.33 5.82
CA TRP A 614 -5.01 19.62 6.40
C TRP A 614 -4.26 20.51 5.41
N ALA A 615 -3.22 19.96 4.75
CA ALA A 615 -2.49 20.62 3.67
C ALA A 615 -3.42 21.05 2.53
N ARG A 616 -4.35 20.18 2.13
CA ARG A 616 -5.37 20.48 1.10
C ARG A 616 -6.25 21.67 1.50
N ARG A 617 -6.76 21.69 2.73
CA ARG A 617 -7.66 22.77 3.21
C ARG A 617 -6.94 24.11 3.30
N ARG A 618 -5.68 24.09 3.73
CA ARG A 618 -4.85 25.30 3.88
C ARG A 618 -4.13 25.72 2.60
N ARG A 619 -4.23 24.92 1.53
CA ARG A 619 -3.53 25.14 0.27
C ARG A 619 -2.01 25.21 0.42
N LEU A 620 -1.44 24.36 1.27
CA LEU A 620 0.00 24.31 1.54
C LEU A 620 0.65 23.11 0.83
N PRO A 621 1.95 23.18 0.48
CA PRO A 621 2.75 22.02 0.13
C PRO A 621 2.71 20.98 1.25
N PHE A 622 2.68 19.71 0.87
CA PHE A 622 2.68 18.58 1.79
C PHE A 622 3.95 17.76 1.59
N MET A 623 4.64 17.45 2.69
CA MET A 623 5.87 16.68 2.66
C MET A 623 5.77 15.47 3.59
N ALA A 624 6.19 14.30 3.10
CA ALA A 624 6.55 13.19 3.97
C ALA A 624 8.06 13.21 4.23
N TYR A 625 8.45 13.45 5.48
CA TYR A 625 9.83 13.32 5.91
C TYR A 625 10.03 11.94 6.52
N VAL A 626 10.80 11.07 5.88
CA VAL A 626 10.98 9.69 6.31
C VAL A 626 12.32 9.59 7.02
N HIS A 627 12.33 9.90 8.33
CA HIS A 627 13.54 9.69 9.14
C HIS A 627 13.93 8.21 9.07
N GLY A 628 12.98 7.31 9.20
CA GLY A 628 13.11 5.92 8.76
C GLY A 628 11.83 5.13 8.96
N THR A 629 11.66 4.06 8.19
CA THR A 629 10.53 3.13 8.32
C THR A 629 10.94 1.70 7.97
N ALA A 630 10.66 0.77 8.87
CA ALA A 630 10.85 -0.66 8.67
C ALA A 630 9.68 -1.30 7.90
N GLY A 631 8.62 -0.54 7.58
CA GLY A 631 7.48 -1.04 6.83
C GLY A 631 6.14 -0.93 7.56
N ILE A 632 5.23 -1.85 7.22
CA ILE A 632 3.91 -1.95 7.85
C ILE A 632 4.03 -2.67 9.19
N ARG A 633 3.24 -2.23 10.17
CA ARG A 633 3.19 -2.83 11.50
C ARG A 633 2.43 -4.16 11.49
N ILE A 634 3.19 -5.25 11.59
CA ILE A 634 2.69 -6.62 11.45
C ILE A 634 1.72 -6.99 12.58
N GLN A 635 1.97 -6.51 13.81
CA GLN A 635 1.16 -6.87 14.98
C GLN A 635 -0.29 -6.33 14.90
N GLU A 636 -0.56 -5.35 14.03
CA GLU A 636 -1.92 -4.89 13.76
C GLU A 636 -2.64 -5.71 12.66
N GLY A 637 -1.95 -6.69 12.07
CA GLY A 637 -2.45 -7.52 10.97
C GLY A 637 -2.86 -6.69 9.76
N VAL A 638 -4.01 -7.03 9.18
CA VAL A 638 -4.56 -6.35 8.00
C VAL A 638 -4.86 -4.87 8.25
N ASN A 639 -5.05 -4.43 9.51
CA ASN A 639 -5.17 -3.00 9.83
C ASN A 639 -3.93 -2.20 9.41
N GLY A 640 -2.75 -2.83 9.41
CA GLY A 640 -1.53 -2.23 8.91
C GLY A 640 -1.53 -2.13 7.38
N VAL A 641 -1.79 -3.25 6.68
CA VAL A 641 -1.72 -3.30 5.19
C VAL A 641 -2.67 -2.31 4.56
N ILE A 642 -3.89 -2.20 5.08
CA ILE A 642 -4.90 -1.34 4.50
C ILE A 642 -4.50 0.15 4.56
N GLN A 643 -3.50 0.52 5.35
CA GLN A 643 -2.94 1.88 5.32
C GLN A 643 -2.31 2.22 3.97
N MET A 644 -1.82 1.21 3.23
CA MET A 644 -1.26 1.39 1.87
C MET A 644 -2.28 2.05 0.93
N PRO A 645 -3.46 1.44 0.62
CA PRO A 645 -4.46 2.11 -0.18
C PRO A 645 -5.00 3.36 0.52
N ARG A 646 -5.31 3.33 1.82
CA ARG A 646 -5.91 4.49 2.53
C ARG A 646 -5.09 5.77 2.39
N CYS A 647 -3.78 5.70 2.63
CA CYS A 647 -2.89 6.85 2.52
C CYS A 647 -2.70 7.25 1.04
N THR A 648 -2.58 6.28 0.14
CA THR A 648 -2.43 6.54 -1.30
C THR A 648 -3.63 7.29 -1.88
N MET A 649 -4.86 6.90 -1.49
CA MET A 649 -6.07 7.63 -1.89
C MET A 649 -6.08 9.07 -1.36
N ALA A 650 -5.57 9.30 -0.15
CA ALA A 650 -5.46 10.65 0.41
C ALA A 650 -4.43 11.51 -0.33
N VAL A 651 -3.29 10.92 -0.71
CA VAL A 651 -2.28 11.57 -1.57
C VAL A 651 -2.86 11.93 -2.92
N ARG A 652 -3.50 10.97 -3.62
CA ARG A 652 -4.11 11.23 -4.93
C ARG A 652 -5.09 12.40 -4.88
N ARG A 653 -6.00 12.40 -3.90
CA ARG A 653 -6.97 13.50 -3.72
C ARG A 653 -6.31 14.84 -3.40
N TYR A 654 -5.17 14.83 -2.72
CA TYR A 654 -4.40 16.04 -2.44
C TYR A 654 -3.72 16.58 -3.72
N ILE A 655 -3.14 15.70 -4.52
CA ILE A 655 -2.49 16.03 -5.81
C ILE A 655 -3.52 16.49 -6.84
N GLU A 656 -4.63 15.76 -7.01
CA GLU A 656 -5.73 16.12 -7.93
C GLU A 656 -6.38 17.46 -7.57
N ALA A 657 -6.33 17.87 -6.29
CA ALA A 657 -6.79 19.18 -5.87
C ALA A 657 -5.83 20.31 -6.27
N GLY A 658 -4.63 20.02 -6.79
CA GLY A 658 -3.59 20.99 -7.14
C GLY A 658 -2.50 21.18 -6.07
N GLY A 659 -2.29 20.20 -5.18
CA GLY A 659 -1.25 20.23 -4.15
C GLY A 659 0.11 19.71 -4.63
N LEU A 660 1.20 20.19 -4.00
CA LEU A 660 2.56 19.66 -4.22
C LEU A 660 2.91 18.67 -3.11
N TYR A 661 3.09 17.40 -3.47
CA TYR A 661 3.47 16.34 -2.54
C TYR A 661 4.92 15.91 -2.76
N LEU A 662 5.75 16.03 -1.72
CA LEU A 662 7.18 15.69 -1.73
C LEU A 662 7.50 14.60 -0.72
N VAL A 663 8.52 13.78 -1.01
CA VAL A 663 9.05 12.78 -0.06
C VAL A 663 10.56 12.93 0.05
N LEU A 664 11.07 12.90 1.28
CA LEU A 664 12.51 12.85 1.55
C LEU A 664 12.83 11.63 2.43
N TYR A 665 13.67 10.73 1.92
CA TYR A 665 14.17 9.57 2.64
C TYR A 665 15.52 9.88 3.31
N ASP A 666 15.62 9.66 4.61
CA ASP A 666 16.83 9.98 5.38
C ASP A 666 17.68 8.75 5.70
N THR A 667 17.11 7.77 6.41
CA THR A 667 17.82 6.54 6.77
C THR A 667 17.28 5.33 5.99
N ASN A 668 16.86 4.28 6.68
CA ASN A 668 16.31 3.05 6.11
C ASN A 668 14.81 3.19 5.89
N SER A 669 14.35 2.95 4.67
CA SER A 669 12.95 3.02 4.26
C SER A 669 12.58 1.79 3.46
N TYR A 670 11.72 0.93 4.03
CA TYR A 670 11.37 -0.36 3.43
C TYR A 670 9.86 -0.59 3.30
N ALA A 671 9.49 -1.56 2.45
CA ALA A 671 8.19 -2.24 2.38
C ALA A 671 6.99 -1.34 2.09
N GLY A 672 5.83 -1.67 2.69
CA GLY A 672 4.53 -1.14 2.29
C GLY A 672 4.43 0.39 2.17
N PRO A 673 5.02 1.21 3.05
CA PRO A 673 5.03 2.67 2.89
C PRO A 673 5.70 3.12 1.58
N VAL A 674 6.88 2.57 1.26
CA VAL A 674 7.58 2.83 -0.01
C VAL A 674 6.77 2.29 -1.18
N ALA A 675 6.14 1.12 -1.01
CA ALA A 675 5.27 0.50 -2.01
C ALA A 675 3.87 1.13 -2.15
N SER A 676 3.62 2.29 -1.55
CA SER A 676 2.30 2.93 -1.59
C SER A 676 2.40 4.46 -1.56
N PHE A 677 2.05 5.10 -0.43
CA PHE A 677 1.88 6.54 -0.33
C PHE A 677 3.19 7.32 -0.37
N LEU A 678 4.33 6.72 -0.03
CA LEU A 678 5.64 7.36 -0.20
C LEU A 678 6.11 7.25 -1.66
N GLY A 679 6.06 6.04 -2.24
CA GLY A 679 6.50 5.78 -3.60
C GLY A 679 5.61 6.35 -4.69
N CYS A 680 4.37 6.78 -4.38
CA CYS A 680 3.49 7.42 -5.36
C CYS A 680 3.74 8.93 -5.51
N SER A 681 4.68 9.50 -4.73
CA SER A 681 5.04 10.91 -4.90
C SER A 681 5.70 11.15 -6.26
N PRO A 682 5.29 12.22 -6.99
CA PRO A 682 5.96 12.63 -8.22
C PRO A 682 7.42 13.08 -8.00
N TYR A 683 7.75 13.54 -6.79
CA TYR A 683 9.06 14.10 -6.46
C TYR A 683 9.56 13.53 -5.13
N GLN A 684 10.49 12.59 -5.26
CA GLN A 684 11.11 11.84 -4.17
C GLN A 684 12.62 12.12 -4.16
N PHE A 685 13.15 12.40 -2.98
CA PHE A 685 14.56 12.66 -2.76
C PHE A 685 15.09 11.79 -1.64
N SER A 686 16.41 11.62 -1.58
CA SER A 686 17.04 10.87 -0.49
C SER A 686 18.31 11.51 0.00
N VAL A 687 18.66 11.28 1.26
CA VAL A 687 19.98 11.56 1.79
C VAL A 687 20.96 10.49 1.29
N ARG A 688 22.21 10.87 1.01
CA ARG A 688 23.20 9.99 0.35
C ARG A 688 23.34 8.60 0.95
N SER A 689 23.29 8.43 2.26
CA SER A 689 23.42 7.09 2.90
C SER A 689 22.09 6.42 3.24
N ALA A 690 20.97 6.93 2.72
CA ALA A 690 19.66 6.29 2.87
C ALA A 690 19.62 4.94 2.13
N ASN A 691 18.86 4.00 2.68
CA ASN A 691 18.52 2.74 2.02
C ASN A 691 17.03 2.71 1.69
N ILE A 692 16.69 2.37 0.44
CA ILE A 692 15.31 2.38 -0.08
C ILE A 692 15.07 1.05 -0.80
N GLY A 693 13.98 0.36 -0.47
CA GLY A 693 13.56 -0.84 -1.18
C GLY A 693 12.27 -1.47 -0.66
N PHE A 694 11.79 -2.50 -1.33
CA PHE A 694 10.57 -3.22 -0.98
C PHE A 694 10.80 -4.19 0.17
N ALA A 695 11.84 -5.00 0.12
CA ALA A 695 12.12 -6.02 1.13
C ALA A 695 13.53 -5.85 1.68
N GLY A 696 13.71 -6.05 2.99
CA GLY A 696 15.04 -6.06 3.59
C GLY A 696 15.86 -7.27 3.10
N PRO A 697 17.21 -7.21 3.17
CA PRO A 697 18.07 -8.31 2.71
C PRO A 697 17.72 -9.68 3.28
N GLY A 698 17.38 -9.75 4.57
CA GLY A 698 16.99 -11.01 5.22
C GLY A 698 15.67 -11.58 4.69
N VAL A 699 14.70 -10.70 4.38
CA VAL A 699 13.41 -11.12 3.81
C VAL A 699 13.59 -11.63 2.38
N ILE A 700 14.46 -10.98 1.59
CA ILE A 700 14.77 -11.46 0.23
C ILE A 700 15.37 -12.86 0.30
N LYS A 701 16.39 -13.06 1.14
CA LYS A 701 17.05 -14.36 1.29
C LYS A 701 16.10 -15.47 1.74
N GLU A 702 15.22 -15.19 2.71
CA GLU A 702 14.24 -16.17 3.20
C GLU A 702 13.23 -16.57 2.11
N THR A 703 12.78 -15.60 1.30
CA THR A 703 11.76 -15.84 0.28
C THR A 703 12.33 -16.46 -1.00
N THR A 704 13.51 -16.04 -1.46
CA THR A 704 14.06 -16.45 -2.76
C THR A 704 15.23 -17.43 -2.67
N GLY A 705 15.84 -17.57 -1.49
CA GLY A 705 17.10 -18.30 -1.33
C GLY A 705 18.32 -17.57 -1.92
N ILE A 706 18.15 -16.37 -2.47
CA ILE A 706 19.22 -15.63 -3.16
C ILE A 706 19.88 -14.65 -2.19
N ASP A 707 21.21 -14.71 -2.13
CA ASP A 707 22.03 -13.70 -1.45
C ASP A 707 22.17 -12.45 -2.33
N ILE A 708 21.69 -11.31 -1.82
CA ILE A 708 21.83 -10.02 -2.53
C ILE A 708 23.20 -9.40 -2.27
N PRO A 709 23.75 -8.65 -3.25
CA PRO A 709 25.03 -7.98 -3.08
C PRO A 709 24.99 -6.95 -1.93
N PRO A 710 26.15 -6.64 -1.31
CA PRO A 710 26.22 -5.57 -0.33
C PRO A 710 25.73 -4.26 -0.97
N PHE A 711 25.07 -3.42 -0.18
CA PHE A 711 24.60 -2.11 -0.61
C PHE A 711 23.49 -2.07 -1.67
N TYR A 712 22.84 -3.22 -1.95
CA TYR A 712 21.73 -3.35 -2.91
C TYR A 712 20.63 -2.26 -2.80
N HIS A 713 20.37 -1.79 -1.58
CA HIS A 713 19.34 -0.80 -1.27
C HIS A 713 19.84 0.65 -1.19
N ARG A 714 21.14 0.93 -1.41
CA ARG A 714 21.65 2.31 -1.34
C ARG A 714 20.87 3.23 -2.27
N SER A 715 20.66 4.47 -1.83
CA SER A 715 20.01 5.56 -2.58
C SER A 715 20.46 5.66 -4.04
N TYR A 716 21.73 5.43 -4.34
CA TYR A 716 22.28 5.42 -5.70
C TYR A 716 21.56 4.43 -6.62
N TYR A 717 21.28 3.21 -6.17
CA TYR A 717 20.56 2.24 -6.98
C TYR A 717 19.08 2.58 -7.13
N ALA A 718 18.46 3.21 -6.12
CA ALA A 718 17.11 3.76 -6.26
C ALA A 718 17.07 4.89 -7.31
N LEU A 719 18.10 5.75 -7.35
CA LEU A 719 18.25 6.79 -8.37
C LEU A 719 18.46 6.17 -9.76
N ALA A 720 19.34 5.17 -9.88
CA ALA A 720 19.63 4.50 -11.14
C ALA A 720 18.38 3.82 -11.75
N ARG A 721 17.47 3.30 -10.91
CA ARG A 721 16.19 2.73 -11.34
C ARG A 721 15.11 3.79 -11.62
N GLY A 722 15.35 5.06 -11.29
CA GLY A 722 14.39 6.15 -11.44
C GLY A 722 13.29 6.18 -10.35
N HIS A 723 13.53 5.60 -9.18
CA HIS A 723 12.60 5.63 -8.04
C HIS A 723 12.62 6.98 -7.32
N ILE A 724 13.77 7.65 -7.34
CA ILE A 724 13.98 8.98 -6.76
C ILE A 724 14.54 9.92 -7.82
N GLN A 725 14.37 11.23 -7.62
CA GLN A 725 14.81 12.29 -8.53
C GLN A 725 16.13 12.94 -8.11
N GLY A 726 16.60 12.69 -6.89
CA GLY A 726 17.87 13.26 -6.43
C GLY A 726 18.37 12.70 -5.12
N ILE A 727 19.68 12.82 -4.94
CA ILE A 727 20.40 12.46 -3.73
C ILE A 727 21.03 13.73 -3.16
N TRP A 728 20.79 14.01 -1.90
CA TRP A 728 21.24 15.21 -1.20
C TRP A 728 22.24 14.88 -0.11
N ASP A 729 23.18 15.79 0.11
CA ASP A 729 23.95 15.85 1.34
C ASP A 729 23.06 16.41 2.46
N ARG A 730 23.11 15.83 3.66
CA ARG A 730 22.31 16.26 4.82
C ARG A 730 22.49 17.75 5.11
N ARG A 731 23.71 18.27 4.95
CA ARG A 731 24.04 19.68 5.21
C ARG A 731 23.32 20.63 4.25
N GLU A 732 22.95 20.14 3.06
CA GLU A 732 22.27 20.91 2.02
C GLU A 732 20.75 20.69 1.97
N VAL A 733 20.20 19.78 2.80
CA VAL A 733 18.77 19.42 2.77
C VAL A 733 17.87 20.65 2.85
N ARG A 734 18.17 21.59 3.75
CA ARG A 734 17.40 22.83 3.90
C ARG A 734 17.37 23.66 2.62
N LYS A 735 18.54 23.87 2.00
CA LYS A 735 18.71 24.62 0.75
C LYS A 735 17.99 23.92 -0.40
N ASN A 736 18.23 22.62 -0.57
CA ASN A 736 17.67 21.82 -1.67
C ASN A 736 16.15 21.71 -1.56
N MET A 737 15.62 21.59 -0.35
CA MET A 737 14.18 21.57 -0.13
C MET A 737 13.54 22.93 -0.43
N TYR A 738 14.15 24.04 0.02
CA TYR A 738 13.67 25.37 -0.32
C TYR A 738 13.64 25.59 -1.84
N GLN A 739 14.72 25.22 -2.53
CA GLN A 739 14.79 25.29 -3.98
C GLN A 739 13.71 24.43 -4.64
N THR A 740 13.52 23.19 -4.17
CA THR A 740 12.47 22.28 -4.68
C THR A 740 11.08 22.89 -4.54
N LEU A 741 10.76 23.52 -3.41
CA LEU A 741 9.47 24.18 -3.19
C LEU A 741 9.25 25.37 -4.15
N LEU A 742 10.33 26.04 -4.56
CA LEU A 742 10.28 27.15 -5.53
C LEU A 742 10.22 26.68 -6.98
N THR A 743 10.91 25.59 -7.32
CA THR A 743 11.07 25.15 -8.72
C THR A 743 10.06 24.08 -9.13
N MET A 744 9.70 23.15 -8.24
CA MET A 744 8.83 22.02 -8.59
C MET A 744 7.36 22.41 -8.53
N GLY A 745 6.62 21.99 -9.56
CA GLY A 745 5.21 22.32 -9.72
C GLY A 745 4.93 23.50 -10.66
N GLY A 746 3.77 23.48 -11.33
CA GLY A 746 3.35 24.56 -12.23
C GLY A 746 2.59 25.68 -11.52
N GLY A 747 2.38 26.82 -12.19
CA GLY A 747 1.57 27.94 -11.67
C GLY A 747 0.08 27.62 -11.43
N ASN A 748 -0.36 26.43 -11.87
CA ASN A 748 -1.70 25.91 -11.61
C ASN A 748 -1.81 25.24 -10.21
N LEU A 749 -0.69 24.98 -9.52
CA LEU A 749 -0.75 24.47 -8.15
C LEU A 749 -1.15 25.61 -7.21
N TYR A 750 -2.12 25.35 -6.33
CA TYR A 750 -2.79 26.42 -5.60
C TYR A 750 -1.94 27.14 -4.54
N TYR A 751 -0.75 26.61 -4.23
CA TYR A 751 0.16 27.19 -3.25
C TYR A 751 1.08 28.25 -3.88
N ARG A 752 1.14 28.30 -5.23
CA ARG A 752 1.74 29.38 -6.02
C ARG A 752 0.67 30.39 -6.43
#